data_AF-A0A5B8LR06-F1
#
_entry.id   AF-A0A5B8LR06-F1
#
_cell.length_a   1.000
_cell.length_b   1.000
_cell.length_c   1.000
_cell.angle_alpha   90.00
_cell.angle_beta   90.00
_cell.angle_gamma   90.00
#
_symmetry.space_group_name_H-M   'P 1'
#
loop_
_entity.id
_entity.type
_entity.pdbx_description
1 polymer ?
#
loop_
_entity_poly.entity_id
_entity_poly.type
_entity_poly.pdbx_seq_one_letter_code
_entity_poly.pdbx_strand_id
1 'polypeptide(L)'
;MIRDLIKWVVPGLATVLGGTTLCLAMTSTYIADDLAARSATAMSAGGYDWAELSLDARDLTLTGTTTDQAQLDSAVTRLAGLAGIRSVATDVTLAPTARPYILHAELDQGAIALSGAVPNETTRQRLLALAGSEQGALELRSGMPERRLWVAGAEFAIDRLQYFDQGEAVVSDLTVSLNGRAKSERAFRDLLIVLRAGAPTGLELGEVTIAPALVSPYAWNAAFDGKRIDVSGYVPDDALVERYRTAEVSGAQVATGLALGSGEPTGFAELSQTLLEQLARLEYGAASITDGQSTLSGAPATLEIAQGIVETLEPSGTIVVLEPPRIADYWMSATRQAGGVVVFDGYAPDEATREAFSLREGADTSYLKLGRGAPERYRSGADFGLDALEKMSEGRIALRDNVLTIVGTARSGVDYDALLAMMAGEAPQGLVLARAEISAPRAATWSWSVSKDADGAVALSGLVPSAADEAALLAEAGEGATTAMTYASGEPNGFVASADTAIDLLQWLRDGTVTYDGMGWTVTGTANSAIDKGAIEADFTTRQLAGAGWSMAIAVPPPAIPEIAPYLWSATRTADGVTLIGHVPTPSFKSYLAVHAGDAVVDSTELGLGAPSDFVAAATAGLDAVLGLVEGEVSFDGTAWSLNGRAESEAQRDTVLAALAAATDSSGWAIDIAAPAPEPIATTPYIWSATKAADGAVTLRGLVPVESLQRFLVVRAGGNVSDETSIDATAPEGFAEDLLAALGALAGLSEGSVSYDGAGWTVSGTLANAEAAGVIDSAIATAKTPVRGWTLALTSPPEPEPVAEQVVEAEPTVEAEPAAAEAEAAVESQPAPAPGVETVAPVEPPAVVDPNYAFSGQRSAGGEVVLSGQLPSDPALRYFASISGGDIAAISIAEGAPETFLPSAETGLRALLYLLEGQLDFANGAWSLRGIAADDGARTAVLAAIAADPGAADWTTAIDLPPPPPEPEPAPPPPPVAPVPVDITACAAPIAEFSARNSILFQSGAALIAAESDAALDELALDLAACPDAVVHIEGHTDADGDEGLNMALSVARAEAVVEALVTRGVAPARLYAVGYGETAPIADNDTAQGKRLNRRIVVSVQPEHY
;
A
#
# COMPACT_ATOMS: atom_id res chain seq x y z
N MET A 1 -16.34 -128.11 -96.81
CA MET A 1 -15.28 -127.51 -97.65
C MET A 1 -15.40 -125.99 -97.74
N ILE A 2 -16.06 -125.38 -98.73
CA ILE A 2 -16.04 -123.89 -98.86
C ILE A 2 -16.48 -123.17 -97.58
N ARG A 3 -17.57 -123.63 -96.94
CA ARG A 3 -18.10 -123.08 -95.68
C ARG A 3 -17.19 -123.27 -94.45
N ASP A 4 -16.15 -124.09 -94.55
CA ASP A 4 -15.20 -124.35 -93.46
C ASP A 4 -13.89 -123.59 -93.65
N LEU A 5 -13.50 -123.31 -94.90
CA LEU A 5 -12.36 -122.44 -95.23
C LEU A 5 -12.59 -121.01 -94.69
N ILE A 6 -13.80 -120.49 -94.87
CA ILE A 6 -14.19 -119.13 -94.43
C ILE A 6 -14.05 -118.94 -92.91
N LYS A 7 -14.29 -119.99 -92.11
CA LYS A 7 -14.17 -119.95 -90.63
C LYS A 7 -12.76 -119.64 -90.14
N TRP A 8 -11.73 -119.95 -90.92
CA TRP A 8 -10.33 -119.74 -90.56
C TRP A 8 -9.70 -118.57 -91.32
N VAL A 9 -10.07 -118.38 -92.59
CA VAL A 9 -9.54 -117.27 -93.41
C VAL A 9 -10.02 -115.91 -92.91
N VAL A 10 -11.28 -115.75 -92.51
CA VAL A 10 -11.79 -114.43 -92.07
C VAL A 10 -11.15 -113.97 -90.74
N PRO A 11 -11.06 -114.79 -89.68
CA PRO A 11 -10.31 -114.41 -88.48
C PRO A 11 -8.83 -114.16 -88.77
N GLY A 12 -8.18 -115.03 -89.55
CA GLY A 12 -6.77 -114.85 -89.92
C GLY A 12 -6.50 -113.53 -90.66
N LEU A 13 -7.35 -113.18 -91.63
CA LEU A 13 -7.25 -111.91 -92.36
C LEU A 13 -7.51 -110.71 -91.44
N ALA A 14 -8.49 -110.80 -90.54
CA ALA A 14 -8.79 -109.74 -89.57
C ALA A 14 -7.65 -109.53 -88.55
N THR A 15 -7.04 -110.61 -88.05
CA THR A 15 -5.88 -110.55 -87.14
C THR A 15 -4.64 -110.02 -87.84
N VAL A 16 -4.38 -110.41 -89.10
CA VAL A 16 -3.25 -109.86 -89.87
C VAL A 16 -3.47 -108.38 -90.19
N LEU A 17 -4.61 -108.01 -90.78
CA LEU A 17 -4.88 -106.60 -91.12
C LEU A 17 -4.92 -105.72 -89.86
N GLY A 18 -5.67 -106.12 -88.83
CA GLY A 18 -5.78 -105.37 -87.57
C GLY A 18 -4.47 -105.31 -86.77
N GLY A 19 -3.68 -106.39 -86.77
CA GLY A 19 -2.36 -106.41 -86.15
C GLY A 19 -1.35 -105.54 -86.89
N THR A 20 -1.37 -105.55 -88.23
CA THR A 20 -0.51 -104.68 -89.05
C THR A 20 -0.91 -103.21 -88.95
N THR A 21 -2.21 -102.85 -88.94
CA THR A 21 -2.62 -101.45 -88.73
C THR A 21 -2.33 -100.96 -87.32
N LEU A 22 -2.52 -101.78 -86.28
CA LEU A 22 -2.15 -101.42 -84.91
C LEU A 22 -0.63 -101.24 -84.75
N CYS A 23 0.17 -102.11 -85.36
CA CYS A 23 1.63 -102.00 -85.35
C CYS A 23 2.10 -100.75 -86.11
N LEU A 24 1.52 -100.44 -87.28
CA LEU A 24 1.80 -99.20 -88.02
C LEU A 24 1.44 -97.95 -87.19
N ALA A 25 0.28 -97.94 -86.53
CA ALA A 25 -0.14 -96.82 -85.68
C ALA A 25 0.71 -96.63 -84.41
N MET A 26 1.34 -97.69 -83.90
CA MET A 26 2.26 -97.63 -82.75
C MET A 26 3.72 -97.37 -83.13
N THR A 27 4.10 -97.53 -84.40
CA THR A 27 5.48 -97.30 -84.88
C THR A 27 5.64 -95.98 -85.63
N SER A 28 4.57 -95.41 -86.19
CA SER A 28 4.61 -94.12 -86.88
C SER A 28 5.02 -92.95 -85.97
N THR A 29 4.53 -92.92 -84.73
CA THR A 29 4.90 -91.90 -83.73
C THR A 29 6.37 -91.99 -83.35
N TYR A 30 6.84 -93.16 -82.94
CA TYR A 30 8.24 -93.39 -82.56
C TYR A 30 9.24 -92.99 -83.67
N ILE A 31 8.89 -93.24 -84.93
CA ILE A 31 9.73 -92.83 -86.08
C ILE A 31 9.72 -91.30 -86.25
N ALA A 32 8.57 -90.63 -86.10
CA ALA A 32 8.50 -89.18 -86.15
C ALA A 32 9.30 -88.53 -85.00
N ASP A 33 9.21 -89.08 -83.78
CA ASP A 33 9.90 -88.58 -82.58
C ASP A 33 11.44 -88.69 -82.70
N ASP A 34 11.96 -89.84 -83.17
CA ASP A 34 13.40 -90.02 -83.43
C ASP A 34 13.90 -89.03 -84.51
N LEU A 35 13.16 -88.89 -85.61
CA LEU A 35 13.52 -87.98 -86.70
C LEU A 35 13.44 -86.51 -86.26
N ALA A 36 12.45 -86.13 -85.45
CA ALA A 36 12.35 -84.78 -84.90
C ALA A 36 13.53 -84.46 -83.99
N ALA A 37 13.86 -85.35 -83.04
CA ALA A 37 15.00 -85.17 -82.13
C ALA A 37 16.34 -85.06 -82.87
N ARG A 38 16.56 -85.92 -83.87
CA ARG A 38 17.78 -85.92 -84.69
C ARG A 38 17.86 -84.71 -85.62
N SER A 39 16.76 -84.27 -86.22
CA SER A 39 16.73 -83.06 -87.06
C SER A 39 16.93 -81.78 -86.25
N ALA A 40 16.31 -81.65 -85.08
CA ALA A 40 16.54 -80.54 -84.15
C ALA A 40 18.03 -80.47 -83.72
N THR A 41 18.61 -81.61 -83.35
CA THR A 41 20.04 -81.72 -83.00
C THR A 41 20.96 -81.31 -84.17
N ALA A 42 20.57 -81.62 -85.41
CA ALA A 42 21.35 -81.21 -86.58
C ALA A 42 21.30 -79.70 -86.85
N MET A 43 20.18 -79.02 -86.54
CA MET A 43 20.02 -77.58 -86.73
C MET A 43 20.74 -76.75 -85.66
N SER A 44 20.62 -77.10 -84.39
CA SER A 44 21.34 -76.41 -83.30
C SER A 44 22.87 -76.59 -83.44
N ALA A 45 23.34 -77.80 -83.80
CA ALA A 45 24.74 -78.05 -84.17
C ALA A 45 25.16 -77.40 -85.51
N GLY A 46 24.32 -76.55 -86.10
CA GLY A 46 24.61 -75.74 -87.29
C GLY A 46 24.49 -74.22 -87.07
N GLY A 47 24.04 -73.77 -85.89
CA GLY A 47 23.73 -72.35 -85.65
C GLY A 47 22.49 -71.86 -86.42
N TYR A 48 21.59 -72.77 -86.79
CA TYR A 48 20.35 -72.45 -87.50
C TYR A 48 19.20 -72.18 -86.53
N ASP A 49 19.41 -71.37 -85.50
CA ASP A 49 18.42 -71.12 -84.44
C ASP A 49 17.20 -70.31 -84.93
N TRP A 50 17.26 -69.81 -86.17
CA TRP A 50 16.13 -69.27 -86.91
C TRP A 50 15.21 -70.35 -87.53
N ALA A 51 15.67 -71.59 -87.63
CA ALA A 51 14.94 -72.70 -88.24
C ALA A 51 13.94 -73.31 -87.26
N GLU A 52 12.74 -73.61 -87.75
CA GLU A 52 11.73 -74.38 -87.06
C GLU A 52 11.34 -75.58 -87.95
N LEU A 53 11.04 -76.73 -87.32
CA LEU A 53 10.92 -78.02 -88.00
C LEU A 53 9.59 -78.66 -87.63
N SER A 54 8.72 -78.84 -88.62
CA SER A 54 7.52 -79.69 -88.50
C SER A 54 7.74 -80.99 -89.27
N LEU A 55 7.32 -82.13 -88.72
CA LEU A 55 7.46 -83.44 -89.37
C LEU A 55 6.09 -84.14 -89.49
N ASP A 56 5.70 -84.48 -90.71
CA ASP A 56 4.62 -85.43 -90.99
C ASP A 56 5.22 -86.79 -91.36
N ALA A 57 5.34 -87.65 -90.35
CA ALA A 57 5.95 -88.99 -90.34
C ALA A 57 7.41 -89.09 -90.81
N ARG A 58 7.70 -88.70 -92.07
CA ARG A 58 9.03 -88.72 -92.70
C ARG A 58 9.29 -87.52 -93.62
N ASP A 59 8.28 -86.68 -93.87
CA ASP A 59 8.42 -85.43 -94.61
C ASP A 59 8.62 -84.31 -93.61
N LEU A 60 9.61 -83.46 -93.84
CA LEU A 60 9.96 -82.38 -92.93
C LEU A 60 9.68 -81.04 -93.62
N THR A 61 8.94 -80.16 -92.95
CA THR A 61 8.78 -78.77 -93.37
C THR A 61 9.70 -77.90 -92.52
N LEU A 62 10.68 -77.29 -93.16
CA LEU A 62 11.55 -76.27 -92.59
C LEU A 62 10.87 -74.91 -92.73
N THR A 63 10.62 -74.23 -91.61
CA THR A 63 10.06 -72.87 -91.57
C THR A 63 11.01 -71.92 -90.85
N GLY A 64 10.78 -70.60 -90.98
CA GLY A 64 11.57 -69.59 -90.27
C GLY A 64 11.84 -68.32 -91.08
N THR A 65 12.85 -67.55 -90.67
CA THR A 65 13.24 -66.31 -91.36
C THR A 65 14.75 -66.05 -91.21
N THR A 66 15.45 -65.85 -92.32
CA THR A 66 16.92 -65.66 -92.37
C THR A 66 17.31 -64.50 -93.29
N THR A 67 18.53 -63.98 -93.16
CA THR A 67 19.10 -63.01 -94.11
C THR A 67 19.61 -63.65 -95.40
N ASP A 68 20.01 -64.92 -95.36
CA ASP A 68 20.94 -65.50 -96.33
C ASP A 68 20.41 -66.79 -96.95
N GLN A 69 20.23 -66.77 -98.28
CA GLN A 69 19.85 -67.95 -99.07
C GLN A 69 20.87 -69.08 -98.92
N ALA A 70 22.18 -68.78 -98.79
CA ALA A 70 23.20 -69.82 -98.62
C ALA A 70 23.08 -70.54 -97.27
N GLN A 71 22.56 -69.88 -96.23
CA GLN A 71 22.22 -70.53 -94.96
C GLN A 71 20.98 -71.41 -95.09
N LEU A 72 19.95 -70.95 -95.81
CA LEU A 72 18.76 -71.77 -96.11
C LEU A 72 19.14 -73.03 -96.89
N ASP A 73 19.89 -72.89 -97.99
CA ASP A 73 20.36 -74.01 -98.82
C ASP A 73 21.21 -75.00 -98.00
N SER A 74 22.05 -74.48 -97.09
CA SER A 74 22.88 -75.31 -96.19
C SER A 74 22.04 -76.06 -95.14
N ALA A 75 21.03 -75.42 -94.55
CA ALA A 75 20.11 -76.04 -93.59
C ALA A 75 19.27 -77.15 -94.27
N VAL A 76 18.71 -76.87 -95.46
CA VAL A 76 17.97 -77.85 -96.27
C VAL A 76 18.86 -79.03 -96.65
N THR A 77 20.08 -78.77 -97.13
CA THR A 77 21.05 -79.82 -97.47
C THR A 77 21.39 -80.69 -96.26
N ARG A 78 21.57 -80.08 -95.09
CA ARG A 78 21.85 -80.81 -93.84
C ARG A 78 20.65 -81.66 -93.39
N LEU A 79 19.41 -81.16 -93.49
CA LEU A 79 18.19 -81.90 -93.15
C LEU A 79 17.94 -83.07 -94.13
N ALA A 80 18.09 -82.83 -95.43
CA ALA A 80 17.92 -83.85 -96.47
C ALA A 80 18.99 -84.96 -96.38
N GLY A 81 20.16 -84.67 -95.80
CA GLY A 81 21.20 -85.65 -95.51
C GLY A 81 20.91 -86.58 -94.32
N LEU A 82 19.86 -86.34 -93.54
CA LEU A 82 19.54 -87.17 -92.36
C LEU A 82 18.86 -88.48 -92.75
N ALA A 83 19.56 -89.59 -92.51
CA ALA A 83 19.08 -90.94 -92.80
C ALA A 83 17.73 -91.23 -92.12
N GLY A 84 16.66 -91.19 -92.92
CA GLY A 84 15.28 -91.42 -92.49
C GLY A 84 14.29 -90.37 -93.00
N ILE A 85 14.73 -89.13 -93.25
CA ILE A 85 13.90 -88.12 -93.94
C ILE A 85 13.61 -88.58 -95.38
N ARG A 86 12.42 -88.24 -95.91
CA ARG A 86 12.00 -88.54 -97.30
C ARG A 86 12.04 -87.29 -98.20
N SER A 87 11.61 -86.16 -97.67
CA SER A 87 11.61 -84.85 -98.35
C SER A 87 11.83 -83.74 -97.33
N VAL A 88 12.35 -82.60 -97.81
CA VAL A 88 12.39 -81.35 -97.05
C VAL A 88 11.62 -80.30 -97.86
N ALA A 89 10.47 -79.87 -97.35
CA ALA A 89 9.76 -78.70 -97.83
C ALA A 89 10.28 -77.44 -97.14
N THR A 90 10.18 -76.29 -97.80
CA THR A 90 10.69 -75.01 -97.28
C THR A 90 9.61 -73.94 -97.33
N ASP A 91 9.30 -73.37 -96.18
CA ASP A 91 8.45 -72.18 -96.01
C ASP A 91 9.21 -71.16 -95.15
N VAL A 92 10.31 -70.64 -95.73
CA VAL A 92 11.29 -69.77 -95.06
C VAL A 92 11.31 -68.42 -95.77
N THR A 93 11.14 -67.35 -95.01
CA THR A 93 11.23 -65.97 -95.54
C THR A 93 12.67 -65.47 -95.53
N LEU A 94 13.10 -64.81 -96.60
CA LEU A 94 14.30 -63.99 -96.59
C LEU A 94 13.94 -62.58 -96.09
N ALA A 95 14.56 -62.14 -94.99
CA ALA A 95 14.29 -60.83 -94.40
C ALA A 95 15.55 -60.14 -93.82
N PRO A 96 15.63 -58.79 -93.87
CA PRO A 96 16.78 -58.05 -93.34
C PRO A 96 16.99 -58.26 -91.83
N THR A 97 18.25 -58.15 -91.38
CA THR A 97 18.59 -58.14 -89.97
C THR A 97 17.98 -56.91 -89.26
N ALA A 98 17.51 -57.08 -88.03
CA ALA A 98 17.34 -55.98 -87.07
C ALA A 98 18.36 -56.15 -85.93
N ARG A 99 19.00 -55.04 -85.51
CA ARG A 99 19.90 -54.95 -84.35
C ARG A 99 19.86 -53.53 -83.76
N PRO A 100 19.46 -53.33 -82.49
CA PRO A 100 18.79 -54.32 -81.63
C PRO A 100 17.49 -54.83 -82.26
N TYR A 101 17.00 -55.99 -81.81
CA TYR A 101 15.78 -56.61 -82.31
C TYR A 101 14.58 -56.15 -81.47
N ILE A 102 13.97 -55.02 -81.88
CA ILE A 102 12.94 -54.33 -81.09
C ILE A 102 11.51 -54.69 -81.53
N LEU A 103 10.64 -54.98 -80.56
CA LEU A 103 9.19 -54.92 -80.65
C LEU A 103 8.69 -53.75 -79.77
N HIS A 104 7.80 -52.91 -80.32
CA HIS A 104 7.02 -51.93 -79.56
C HIS A 104 5.55 -52.36 -79.52
N ALA A 105 4.93 -52.25 -78.34
CA ALA A 105 3.50 -52.39 -78.13
C ALA A 105 2.98 -51.14 -77.40
N GLU A 106 2.10 -50.37 -78.03
CA GLU A 106 1.55 -49.11 -77.51
C GLU A 106 0.06 -49.28 -77.21
N LEU A 107 -0.37 -48.89 -76.02
CA LEU A 107 -1.76 -48.90 -75.55
C LEU A 107 -2.31 -47.48 -75.54
N ASP A 108 -3.22 -47.18 -76.46
CA ASP A 108 -4.07 -45.98 -76.41
C ASP A 108 -5.56 -46.37 -76.45
N GLN A 109 -6.37 -45.67 -75.65
CA GLN A 109 -7.83 -45.84 -75.57
C GLN A 109 -8.33 -47.31 -75.40
N GLY A 110 -7.49 -48.18 -74.83
CA GLY A 110 -7.80 -49.60 -74.63
C GLY A 110 -7.47 -50.54 -75.81
N ALA A 111 -6.84 -50.05 -76.88
CA ALA A 111 -6.37 -50.84 -78.02
C ALA A 111 -4.83 -50.91 -78.05
N ILE A 112 -4.27 -52.09 -78.35
CA ILE A 112 -2.82 -52.29 -78.41
C ILE A 112 -2.34 -52.29 -79.88
N ALA A 113 -1.58 -51.26 -80.25
CA ALA A 113 -0.88 -51.17 -81.52
C ALA A 113 0.50 -51.84 -81.44
N LEU A 114 0.80 -52.75 -82.36
CA LEU A 114 2.11 -53.44 -82.43
C LEU A 114 2.94 -52.93 -83.61
N SER A 115 4.23 -52.67 -83.38
CA SER A 115 5.19 -52.30 -84.42
C SER A 115 6.61 -52.83 -84.18
N GLY A 116 7.42 -52.90 -85.23
CA GLY A 116 8.82 -53.34 -85.14
C GLY A 116 9.09 -54.72 -85.73
N ALA A 117 10.08 -55.43 -85.19
CA ALA A 117 10.61 -56.68 -85.72
C ALA A 117 9.83 -57.91 -85.22
N VAL A 118 9.53 -58.86 -86.12
CA VAL A 118 8.85 -60.13 -85.78
C VAL A 118 9.49 -61.34 -86.50
N PRO A 119 9.65 -62.52 -85.86
CA PRO A 119 10.59 -63.55 -86.32
C PRO A 119 10.04 -64.55 -87.35
N ASN A 120 8.71 -64.66 -87.50
CA ASN A 120 8.00 -65.35 -88.58
C ASN A 120 6.52 -64.93 -88.57
N GLU A 121 5.77 -65.23 -89.63
CA GLU A 121 4.34 -64.84 -89.73
C GLU A 121 3.47 -65.55 -88.68
N THR A 122 3.82 -66.79 -88.28
CA THR A 122 3.15 -67.51 -87.18
C THR A 122 3.23 -66.73 -85.86
N THR A 123 4.40 -66.19 -85.53
CA THR A 123 4.59 -65.34 -84.34
C THR A 123 3.87 -64.01 -84.49
N ARG A 124 3.85 -63.42 -85.69
CA ARG A 124 3.11 -62.18 -85.97
C ARG A 124 1.62 -62.33 -85.71
N GLN A 125 1.00 -63.37 -86.25
CA GLN A 125 -0.41 -63.69 -86.01
C GLN A 125 -0.69 -63.97 -84.53
N ARG A 126 0.23 -64.65 -83.82
CA ARG A 126 0.12 -64.92 -82.38
C ARG A 126 0.18 -63.64 -81.52
N LEU A 127 1.12 -62.73 -81.82
CA LEU A 127 1.25 -61.45 -81.09
C LEU A 127 0.07 -60.51 -81.40
N LEU A 128 -0.36 -60.43 -82.67
CA LEU A 128 -1.56 -59.67 -83.06
C LEU A 128 -2.82 -60.16 -82.33
N ALA A 129 -3.02 -61.47 -82.28
CA ALA A 129 -4.14 -62.08 -81.55
C ALA A 129 -4.07 -61.82 -80.03
N LEU A 130 -2.86 -61.82 -79.43
CA LEU A 130 -2.66 -61.48 -78.00
C LEU A 130 -2.94 -60.00 -77.72
N ALA A 131 -2.58 -59.11 -78.63
CA ALA A 131 -2.89 -57.67 -78.57
C ALA A 131 -4.35 -57.34 -78.92
N GLY A 132 -5.14 -58.30 -79.38
CA GLY A 132 -6.53 -58.09 -79.82
C GLY A 132 -6.67 -57.27 -81.10
N SER A 133 -5.61 -57.14 -81.91
CA SER A 133 -5.61 -56.32 -83.13
C SER A 133 -5.55 -57.17 -84.40
N GLU A 134 -6.31 -56.79 -85.43
CA GLU A 134 -6.25 -57.40 -86.76
C GLU A 134 -5.07 -56.87 -87.61
N GLN A 135 -4.44 -55.76 -87.21
CA GLN A 135 -3.37 -55.10 -87.98
C GLN A 135 -2.26 -54.53 -87.08
N GLY A 136 -1.03 -54.52 -87.59
CA GLY A 136 0.11 -53.91 -86.92
C GLY A 136 1.30 -53.72 -87.86
N ALA A 137 2.11 -52.71 -87.58
CA ALA A 137 3.34 -52.36 -88.31
C ALA A 137 4.51 -53.29 -87.94
N LEU A 138 4.21 -54.59 -87.81
CA LEU A 138 5.16 -55.66 -87.57
C LEU A 138 5.75 -56.13 -88.89
N GLU A 139 7.06 -55.99 -89.03
CA GLU A 139 7.84 -56.43 -90.19
C GLU A 139 8.60 -57.73 -89.89
N LEU A 140 8.55 -58.68 -90.84
CA LEU A 140 9.39 -59.86 -90.78
C LEU A 140 10.87 -59.43 -90.81
N ARG A 141 11.64 -59.78 -89.78
CA ARG A 141 13.06 -59.42 -89.63
C ARG A 141 13.84 -60.58 -89.05
N SER A 142 15.10 -60.73 -89.45
CA SER A 142 16.03 -61.72 -88.94
C SER A 142 17.02 -61.12 -87.92
N GLY A 143 17.87 -61.94 -87.29
CA GLY A 143 18.85 -61.47 -86.30
C GLY A 143 18.36 -61.36 -84.87
N MET A 144 17.20 -61.95 -84.56
CA MET A 144 16.68 -62.14 -83.19
C MET A 144 17.71 -62.80 -82.25
N PRO A 145 17.64 -62.55 -80.92
CA PRO A 145 18.36 -63.33 -79.92
C PRO A 145 17.71 -64.73 -79.75
N GLU A 146 17.80 -65.38 -78.58
CA GLU A 146 17.14 -66.68 -78.38
C GLU A 146 15.61 -66.55 -78.57
N ARG A 147 15.09 -67.08 -79.68
CA ARG A 147 13.68 -66.98 -80.09
C ARG A 147 12.70 -67.31 -78.97
N ARG A 148 12.97 -68.36 -78.19
CA ARG A 148 12.08 -68.80 -77.11
C ARG A 148 11.95 -67.74 -76.02
N LEU A 149 13.06 -67.13 -75.61
CA LEU A 149 13.09 -66.07 -74.62
C LEU A 149 12.48 -64.78 -75.20
N TRP A 150 12.83 -64.41 -76.43
CA TRP A 150 12.26 -63.24 -77.10
C TRP A 150 10.73 -63.30 -77.21
N VAL A 151 10.17 -64.43 -77.66
CA VAL A 151 8.71 -64.60 -77.74
C VAL A 151 8.07 -64.58 -76.35
N ALA A 152 8.68 -65.21 -75.34
CA ALA A 152 8.18 -65.11 -73.97
C ALA A 152 8.23 -63.67 -73.43
N GLY A 153 9.20 -62.86 -73.84
CA GLY A 153 9.31 -61.44 -73.50
C GLY A 153 8.24 -60.60 -74.20
N ALA A 154 8.00 -60.84 -75.48
CA ALA A 154 6.92 -60.22 -76.25
C ALA A 154 5.53 -60.55 -75.67
N GLU A 155 5.29 -61.81 -75.30
CA GLU A 155 4.04 -62.22 -74.65
C GLU A 155 3.88 -61.62 -73.25
N PHE A 156 4.94 -61.60 -72.44
CA PHE A 156 4.96 -60.94 -71.13
C PHE A 156 4.69 -59.44 -71.24
N ALA A 157 5.31 -58.76 -72.20
CA ALA A 157 5.15 -57.32 -72.45
C ALA A 157 3.71 -56.95 -72.81
N ILE A 158 3.11 -57.64 -73.79
CA ILE A 158 1.73 -57.39 -74.22
C ILE A 158 0.73 -57.77 -73.11
N ASP A 159 0.96 -58.88 -72.39
CA ASP A 159 0.13 -59.24 -71.24
C ASP A 159 0.19 -58.18 -70.12
N ARG A 160 1.35 -57.54 -69.87
CA ARG A 160 1.42 -56.47 -68.88
C ARG A 160 0.65 -55.22 -69.26
N LEU A 161 0.48 -54.90 -70.55
CA LEU A 161 -0.34 -53.75 -70.97
C LEU A 161 -1.80 -53.86 -70.50
N GLN A 162 -2.32 -55.06 -70.21
CA GLN A 162 -3.68 -55.21 -69.68
C GLN A 162 -3.91 -54.51 -68.32
N TYR A 163 -2.85 -54.17 -67.57
CA TYR A 163 -2.93 -53.47 -66.29
C TYR A 163 -3.00 -51.93 -66.43
N PHE A 164 -2.70 -51.42 -67.62
CA PHE A 164 -2.63 -49.99 -67.92
C PHE A 164 -3.95 -49.46 -68.51
N ASP A 165 -4.17 -48.13 -68.44
CA ASP A 165 -5.19 -47.44 -69.26
C ASP A 165 -4.55 -46.73 -70.46
N GLN A 166 -3.31 -46.24 -70.29
CA GLN A 166 -2.44 -45.73 -71.34
C GLN A 166 -0.99 -46.14 -71.03
N GLY A 167 -0.22 -46.56 -72.03
CA GLY A 167 1.19 -46.92 -71.82
C GLY A 167 1.86 -47.58 -73.03
N GLU A 168 3.11 -47.97 -72.87
CA GLU A 168 3.88 -48.74 -73.86
C GLU A 168 4.70 -49.85 -73.20
N ALA A 169 4.99 -50.88 -73.98
CA ALA A 169 5.89 -51.96 -73.63
C ALA A 169 6.88 -52.20 -74.78
N VAL A 170 8.17 -52.18 -74.47
CA VAL A 170 9.24 -52.27 -75.48
C VAL A 170 10.14 -53.45 -75.15
N VAL A 171 10.25 -54.40 -76.08
CA VAL A 171 11.15 -55.56 -75.97
C VAL A 171 12.32 -55.34 -76.91
N SER A 172 13.48 -54.98 -76.37
CA SER A 172 14.71 -54.76 -77.13
C SER A 172 15.68 -55.91 -76.85
N ASP A 173 15.92 -56.76 -77.84
CA ASP A 173 16.63 -58.03 -77.68
C ASP A 173 16.04 -58.88 -76.53
N LEU A 174 16.69 -59.03 -75.37
CA LEU A 174 16.17 -59.78 -74.22
C LEU A 174 15.76 -58.90 -73.02
N THR A 175 15.71 -57.58 -73.22
CA THR A 175 15.32 -56.60 -72.19
C THR A 175 13.90 -56.11 -72.45
N VAL A 176 13.05 -56.14 -71.41
CA VAL A 176 11.66 -55.66 -71.45
C VAL A 176 11.51 -54.38 -70.62
N SER A 177 11.21 -53.26 -71.27
CA SER A 177 10.83 -52.00 -70.63
C SER A 177 9.31 -51.82 -70.63
N LEU A 178 8.77 -51.14 -69.62
CA LEU A 178 7.33 -50.86 -69.44
C LEU A 178 7.14 -49.41 -68.98
N ASN A 179 6.27 -48.65 -69.64
CA ASN A 179 6.00 -47.26 -69.30
C ASN A 179 4.49 -46.97 -69.35
N GLY A 180 3.95 -46.16 -68.44
CA GLY A 180 2.57 -45.68 -68.52
C GLY A 180 1.82 -45.59 -67.20
N ARG A 181 0.49 -45.53 -67.27
CA ARG A 181 -0.42 -45.37 -66.13
C ARG A 181 -1.32 -46.60 -65.94
N ALA A 182 -1.51 -47.02 -64.70
CA ALA A 182 -2.36 -48.16 -64.35
C ALA A 182 -3.86 -47.82 -64.40
N LYS A 183 -4.71 -48.71 -64.93
CA LYS A 183 -6.16 -48.45 -65.07
C LYS A 183 -6.98 -48.46 -63.77
N SER A 184 -6.36 -48.84 -62.66
CA SER A 184 -6.97 -48.80 -61.31
C SER A 184 -5.89 -49.00 -60.25
N GLU A 185 -6.14 -48.50 -59.03
CA GLU A 185 -5.30 -48.76 -57.84
C GLU A 185 -5.07 -50.26 -57.59
N ARG A 186 -6.07 -51.11 -57.89
CA ARG A 186 -5.89 -52.57 -57.86
C ARG A 186 -4.93 -53.05 -58.94
N ALA A 187 -5.10 -52.64 -60.19
CA ALA A 187 -4.22 -53.03 -61.28
C ALA A 187 -2.78 -52.58 -61.03
N PHE A 188 -2.58 -51.40 -60.43
CA PHE A 188 -1.27 -50.91 -60.00
C PHE A 188 -0.62 -51.84 -58.96
N ARG A 189 -1.34 -52.20 -57.89
CA ARG A 189 -0.82 -53.14 -56.87
C ARG A 189 -0.56 -54.54 -57.42
N ASP A 190 -1.49 -55.08 -58.21
CA ASP A 190 -1.36 -56.41 -58.82
C ASP A 190 -0.12 -56.44 -59.76
N LEU A 191 0.11 -55.37 -60.54
CA LEU A 191 1.29 -55.21 -61.41
C LEU A 191 2.60 -55.06 -60.61
N LEU A 192 2.63 -54.28 -59.53
CA LEU A 192 3.82 -54.16 -58.67
C LEU A 192 4.20 -55.49 -58.01
N ILE A 193 3.22 -56.31 -57.59
CA ILE A 193 3.48 -57.65 -57.05
C ILE A 193 4.12 -58.54 -58.12
N VAL A 194 3.59 -58.51 -59.35
CA VAL A 194 4.11 -59.28 -60.49
C VAL A 194 5.53 -58.85 -60.88
N LEU A 195 5.82 -57.55 -60.86
CA LEU A 195 7.16 -57.04 -61.22
C LEU A 195 8.21 -57.29 -60.12
N ARG A 196 7.82 -57.29 -58.85
CA ARG A 196 8.69 -57.72 -57.73
C ARG A 196 9.10 -59.20 -57.80
N ALA A 197 8.38 -60.03 -58.57
CA ALA A 197 8.80 -61.41 -58.86
C ALA A 197 9.86 -61.51 -59.98
N GLY A 198 10.15 -60.42 -60.67
CA GLY A 198 11.15 -60.34 -61.76
C GLY A 198 10.60 -60.69 -63.15
N ALA A 199 11.45 -60.52 -64.17
CA ALA A 199 11.19 -61.01 -65.52
C ALA A 199 11.23 -62.55 -65.57
N PRO A 200 10.62 -63.19 -66.60
CA PRO A 200 10.75 -64.62 -66.81
C PRO A 200 12.21 -65.03 -67.00
N THR A 201 12.58 -66.24 -66.54
CA THR A 201 13.98 -66.71 -66.54
C THR A 201 14.62 -66.62 -67.93
N GLY A 202 15.67 -65.80 -68.05
CA GLY A 202 16.38 -65.53 -69.31
C GLY A 202 16.07 -64.17 -69.95
N LEU A 203 15.19 -63.36 -69.33
CA LEU A 203 14.91 -61.98 -69.70
C LEU A 203 15.35 -61.02 -68.60
N GLU A 204 15.60 -59.77 -68.97
CA GLU A 204 15.90 -58.67 -68.06
C GLU A 204 14.76 -57.63 -68.07
N LEU A 205 14.49 -56.99 -66.94
CA LEU A 205 13.66 -55.77 -66.93
C LEU A 205 14.56 -54.57 -67.23
N GLY A 206 14.12 -53.74 -68.17
CA GLY A 206 14.76 -52.47 -68.52
C GLY A 206 14.23 -51.32 -67.67
N GLU A 207 13.85 -50.23 -68.33
CA GLU A 207 13.19 -49.11 -67.67
C GLU A 207 11.73 -49.47 -67.36
N VAL A 208 11.30 -49.27 -66.11
CA VAL A 208 9.95 -49.60 -65.64
C VAL A 208 9.38 -48.42 -64.87
N THR A 209 8.58 -47.60 -65.56
CA THR A 209 8.03 -46.33 -65.06
C THR A 209 6.51 -46.42 -65.07
N ILE A 210 5.89 -46.52 -63.89
CA ILE A 210 4.45 -46.82 -63.76
C ILE A 210 3.81 -45.79 -62.83
N ALA A 211 2.85 -45.03 -63.35
CA ALA A 211 2.02 -44.12 -62.57
C ALA A 211 0.79 -44.86 -61.99
N PRO A 212 0.33 -44.52 -60.76
CA PRO A 212 -0.96 -44.97 -60.24
C PRO A 212 -2.13 -44.48 -61.10
N ALA A 213 -3.33 -45.00 -60.86
CA ALA A 213 -4.51 -44.62 -61.65
C ALA A 213 -4.84 -43.13 -61.58
N LEU A 214 -5.36 -42.59 -62.68
CA LEU A 214 -5.80 -41.19 -62.76
C LEU A 214 -7.00 -40.96 -61.83
N VAL A 215 -6.92 -39.92 -60.99
CA VAL A 215 -7.97 -39.51 -60.07
C VAL A 215 -8.40 -38.08 -60.39
N SER A 216 -9.71 -37.86 -60.44
CA SER A 216 -10.31 -36.52 -60.55
C SER A 216 -11.64 -36.51 -59.77
N PRO A 217 -11.90 -35.52 -58.89
CA PRO A 217 -10.97 -34.46 -58.48
C PRO A 217 -9.76 -35.00 -57.71
N TYR A 218 -8.59 -34.43 -57.95
CA TYR A 218 -7.37 -34.77 -57.22
C TYR A 218 -7.37 -34.06 -55.88
N ALA A 219 -7.76 -34.78 -54.82
CA ALA A 219 -7.98 -34.23 -53.49
C ALA A 219 -6.97 -34.77 -52.46
N TRP A 220 -6.38 -33.86 -51.69
CA TRP A 220 -5.51 -34.11 -50.54
C TRP A 220 -5.94 -33.20 -49.38
N ASN A 221 -5.97 -33.72 -48.16
CA ASN A 221 -6.42 -33.02 -46.97
C ASN A 221 -5.53 -33.37 -45.77
N ALA A 222 -5.25 -32.41 -44.91
CA ALA A 222 -4.60 -32.60 -43.63
C ALA A 222 -5.37 -31.84 -42.53
N ALA A 223 -5.57 -32.44 -41.37
CA ALA A 223 -6.20 -31.81 -40.22
C ALA A 223 -5.31 -31.95 -38.97
N PHE A 224 -5.18 -30.88 -38.19
CA PHE A 224 -4.34 -30.84 -36.98
C PHE A 224 -5.17 -30.52 -35.73
N ASP A 225 -5.07 -31.37 -34.72
CA ASP A 225 -5.78 -31.26 -33.43
C ASP A 225 -4.95 -30.63 -32.29
N GLY A 226 -3.76 -30.10 -32.61
CA GLY A 226 -2.78 -29.61 -31.65
C GLY A 226 -1.76 -30.64 -31.18
N LYS A 227 -1.86 -31.91 -31.62
CA LYS A 227 -0.93 -33.00 -31.26
C LYS A 227 -0.58 -33.93 -32.43
N ARG A 228 -1.52 -34.13 -33.36
CA ARG A 228 -1.45 -35.10 -34.45
C ARG A 228 -2.02 -34.48 -35.72
N ILE A 229 -1.34 -34.72 -36.84
CA ILE A 229 -1.83 -34.36 -38.18
C ILE A 229 -2.33 -35.63 -38.87
N ASP A 230 -3.63 -35.71 -39.12
CA ASP A 230 -4.23 -36.77 -39.94
C ASP A 230 -4.31 -36.32 -41.40
N VAL A 231 -3.58 -37.01 -42.28
CA VAL A 231 -3.42 -36.71 -43.71
C VAL A 231 -4.13 -37.76 -44.54
N SER A 232 -4.96 -37.34 -45.50
CA SER A 232 -5.86 -38.22 -46.27
C SER A 232 -6.09 -37.72 -47.69
N GLY A 233 -6.58 -38.61 -48.57
CA GLY A 233 -6.71 -38.35 -50.01
C GLY A 233 -5.62 -39.05 -50.82
N TYR A 234 -5.13 -38.39 -51.87
CA TYR A 234 -4.25 -39.00 -52.87
C TYR A 234 -2.82 -38.44 -52.89
N VAL A 235 -1.89 -39.27 -53.35
CA VAL A 235 -0.47 -38.93 -53.65
C VAL A 235 0.04 -39.70 -54.88
N PRO A 236 1.02 -39.17 -55.64
CA PRO A 236 1.55 -39.80 -56.85
C PRO A 236 2.40 -41.06 -56.58
N ASP A 237 3.04 -41.19 -55.42
CA ASP A 237 3.95 -42.30 -55.12
C ASP A 237 4.07 -42.61 -53.61
N ASP A 238 4.64 -43.79 -53.30
CA ASP A 238 4.92 -44.25 -51.92
C ASP A 238 6.04 -43.44 -51.22
N ALA A 239 6.94 -42.80 -51.96
CA ALA A 239 8.05 -42.05 -51.38
C ALA A 239 7.56 -40.74 -50.73
N LEU A 240 6.53 -40.11 -51.30
CA LEU A 240 5.85 -38.97 -50.69
C LEU A 240 5.08 -39.37 -49.42
N VAL A 241 4.47 -40.57 -49.37
CA VAL A 241 3.83 -41.11 -48.15
C VAL A 241 4.84 -41.25 -47.03
N GLU A 242 5.97 -41.91 -47.30
CA GLU A 242 7.03 -42.06 -46.31
C GLU A 242 7.65 -40.70 -45.93
N ARG A 243 7.82 -39.78 -46.88
CA ARG A 243 8.31 -38.41 -46.58
C ARG A 243 7.41 -37.68 -45.60
N TYR A 244 6.08 -37.77 -45.73
CA TYR A 244 5.17 -37.23 -44.72
C TYR A 244 5.29 -37.97 -43.37
N ARG A 245 5.39 -39.31 -43.40
CA ARG A 245 5.50 -40.16 -42.21
C ARG A 245 6.81 -39.97 -41.43
N THR A 246 7.86 -39.44 -42.07
CA THR A 246 9.17 -39.15 -41.47
C THR A 246 9.50 -37.65 -41.38
N ALA A 247 8.57 -36.75 -41.73
CA ALA A 247 8.82 -35.33 -41.63
C ALA A 247 8.87 -34.89 -40.15
N GLU A 248 9.89 -34.11 -39.78
CA GLU A 248 10.04 -33.55 -38.43
C GLU A 248 9.13 -32.31 -38.26
N VAL A 249 7.83 -32.56 -38.26
CA VAL A 249 6.78 -31.52 -38.26
C VAL A 249 6.56 -30.98 -36.84
N SER A 250 7.56 -30.26 -36.31
CA SER A 250 7.53 -29.54 -35.02
C SER A 250 7.08 -30.36 -33.80
N GLY A 251 7.26 -31.68 -33.83
CA GLY A 251 6.85 -32.61 -32.77
C GLY A 251 5.42 -33.16 -32.90
N ALA A 252 4.63 -32.70 -33.88
CA ALA A 252 3.33 -33.28 -34.20
C ALA A 252 3.49 -34.65 -34.87
N GLN A 253 2.67 -35.63 -34.48
CA GLN A 253 2.69 -36.95 -35.12
C GLN A 253 1.88 -36.92 -36.43
N VAL A 254 2.53 -37.18 -37.56
CA VAL A 254 1.84 -37.30 -38.86
C VAL A 254 1.33 -38.74 -39.05
N ALA A 255 0.03 -38.87 -39.35
CA ALA A 255 -0.61 -40.15 -39.64
C ALA A 255 -1.25 -40.12 -41.04
N THR A 256 -1.00 -41.16 -41.85
CA THR A 256 -1.35 -41.18 -43.28
C THR A 256 -2.46 -42.19 -43.59
N GLY A 257 -3.64 -41.68 -43.92
CA GLY A 257 -4.75 -42.40 -44.58
C GLY A 257 -4.78 -42.12 -46.08
N LEU A 258 -3.63 -42.26 -46.74
CA LEU A 258 -3.41 -41.90 -48.15
C LEU A 258 -3.54 -43.08 -49.10
N ALA A 259 -4.00 -42.82 -50.33
CA ALA A 259 -4.05 -43.77 -51.43
C ALA A 259 -3.21 -43.28 -52.62
N LEU A 260 -2.70 -44.21 -53.43
CA LEU A 260 -1.90 -43.88 -54.61
C LEU A 260 -2.81 -43.49 -55.79
N GLY A 261 -2.60 -42.30 -56.36
CA GLY A 261 -3.34 -41.75 -57.50
C GLY A 261 -2.50 -40.72 -58.26
N SER A 262 -2.61 -40.72 -59.59
CA SER A 262 -2.01 -39.69 -60.46
C SER A 262 -3.05 -38.65 -60.91
N GLY A 263 -2.58 -37.51 -61.42
CA GLY A 263 -3.40 -36.32 -61.73
C GLY A 263 -3.12 -35.14 -60.80
N GLU A 264 -2.02 -35.21 -60.07
CA GLU A 264 -1.52 -34.20 -59.16
C GLU A 264 -1.24 -32.85 -59.86
N PRO A 265 -1.53 -31.71 -59.22
CA PRO A 265 -1.21 -30.40 -59.78
C PRO A 265 0.30 -30.13 -59.79
N THR A 266 0.77 -29.27 -60.70
CA THR A 266 2.18 -28.86 -60.78
C THR A 266 2.68 -28.30 -59.44
N GLY A 267 3.76 -28.86 -58.90
CA GLY A 267 4.31 -28.46 -57.60
C GLY A 267 3.58 -29.02 -56.38
N PHE A 268 2.71 -30.03 -56.56
CA PHE A 268 1.95 -30.66 -55.47
C PHE A 268 2.83 -31.15 -54.32
N ALA A 269 3.98 -31.77 -54.61
CA ALA A 269 4.85 -32.34 -53.59
C ALA A 269 5.48 -31.25 -52.71
N GLU A 270 5.92 -30.15 -53.30
CA GLU A 270 6.47 -29.01 -52.57
C GLU A 270 5.38 -28.33 -51.73
N LEU A 271 4.24 -28.00 -52.37
CA LEU A 271 3.13 -27.29 -51.74
C LEU A 271 2.50 -28.07 -50.57
N SER A 272 2.24 -29.36 -50.74
CA SER A 272 1.67 -30.21 -49.69
C SER A 272 2.59 -30.34 -48.47
N GLN A 273 3.91 -30.40 -48.67
CA GLN A 273 4.87 -30.35 -47.57
C GLN A 273 4.85 -28.99 -46.87
N THR A 274 4.92 -27.88 -47.60
CA THR A 274 4.85 -26.53 -47.01
C THR A 274 3.54 -26.33 -46.23
N LEU A 275 2.41 -26.86 -46.72
CA LEU A 275 1.13 -26.82 -46.01
C LEU A 275 1.16 -27.62 -44.70
N LEU A 276 1.79 -28.80 -44.64
CA LEU A 276 1.96 -29.55 -43.39
C LEU A 276 2.86 -28.79 -42.39
N GLU A 277 3.95 -28.22 -42.87
CA GLU A 277 4.88 -27.43 -42.06
C GLU A 277 4.23 -26.16 -41.48
N GLN A 278 3.39 -25.45 -42.26
CA GLN A 278 2.65 -24.29 -41.76
C GLN A 278 1.47 -24.67 -40.85
N LEU A 279 0.75 -25.75 -41.17
CA LEU A 279 -0.36 -26.27 -40.36
C LEU A 279 0.08 -26.61 -38.93
N ALA A 280 1.31 -27.12 -38.76
CA ALA A 280 1.89 -27.46 -37.46
C ALA A 280 2.39 -26.27 -36.63
N ARG A 281 2.40 -25.06 -37.20
CA ARG A 281 2.68 -23.81 -36.45
C ARG A 281 1.41 -23.22 -35.83
N LEU A 282 0.24 -23.69 -36.24
CA LEU A 282 -1.05 -23.36 -35.64
C LEU A 282 -1.25 -24.18 -34.34
N GLU A 283 -2.18 -23.77 -33.48
CA GLU A 283 -2.66 -24.56 -32.34
C GLU A 283 -3.58 -25.71 -32.78
N TYR A 284 -4.31 -25.51 -33.87
CA TYR A 284 -5.16 -26.47 -34.57
C TYR A 284 -5.54 -25.89 -35.95
N GLY A 285 -5.99 -26.73 -36.88
CA GLY A 285 -6.40 -26.26 -38.20
C GLY A 285 -6.65 -27.37 -39.23
N ALA A 286 -6.80 -26.96 -40.49
CA ALA A 286 -6.86 -27.86 -41.63
C ALA A 286 -6.20 -27.24 -42.88
N ALA A 287 -5.59 -28.08 -43.71
CA ALA A 287 -5.10 -27.72 -45.03
C ALA A 287 -5.73 -28.64 -46.08
N SER A 288 -5.92 -28.13 -47.31
CA SER A 288 -6.37 -28.96 -48.43
C SER A 288 -5.75 -28.52 -49.76
N ILE A 289 -5.69 -29.46 -50.70
CA ILE A 289 -5.43 -29.20 -52.12
C ILE A 289 -6.50 -29.97 -52.89
N THR A 290 -7.25 -29.29 -53.77
CA THR A 290 -8.22 -29.93 -54.67
C THR A 290 -8.08 -29.34 -56.07
N ASP A 291 -7.75 -30.18 -57.06
CA ASP A 291 -7.58 -29.79 -58.48
C ASP A 291 -6.69 -28.53 -58.70
N GLY A 292 -5.66 -28.36 -57.85
CA GLY A 292 -4.73 -27.24 -57.90
C GLY A 292 -5.11 -26.01 -57.08
N GLN A 293 -6.32 -25.93 -56.51
CA GLN A 293 -6.64 -24.91 -55.51
C GLN A 293 -6.24 -25.40 -54.11
N SER A 294 -5.39 -24.65 -53.42
CA SER A 294 -4.98 -24.93 -52.04
C SER A 294 -5.65 -24.01 -51.01
N THR A 295 -5.88 -24.53 -49.81
CA THR A 295 -6.34 -23.77 -48.64
C THR A 295 -5.55 -24.14 -47.39
N LEU A 296 -5.43 -23.18 -46.46
CA LEU A 296 -5.03 -23.41 -45.07
C LEU A 296 -5.95 -22.60 -44.16
N SER A 297 -6.47 -23.21 -43.10
CA SER A 297 -7.24 -22.52 -42.07
C SER A 297 -6.91 -23.01 -40.67
N GLY A 298 -7.15 -22.16 -39.66
CA GLY A 298 -6.99 -22.53 -38.26
C GLY A 298 -6.44 -21.41 -37.37
N ALA A 299 -5.83 -21.82 -36.26
CA ALA A 299 -5.61 -20.99 -35.09
C ALA A 299 -4.13 -20.65 -34.85
N PRO A 300 -3.61 -19.48 -35.22
CA PRO A 300 -2.22 -19.12 -34.95
C PRO A 300 -2.00 -18.84 -33.45
N ALA A 301 -0.90 -19.37 -32.90
CA ALA A 301 -0.54 -19.16 -31.49
C ALA A 301 0.00 -17.75 -31.20
N THR A 302 0.58 -17.07 -32.20
CA THR A 302 1.06 -15.68 -32.09
C THR A 302 0.81 -14.90 -33.39
N LEU A 303 0.89 -13.56 -33.34
CA LEU A 303 0.78 -12.71 -34.52
C LEU A 303 1.92 -12.94 -35.52
N GLU A 304 3.14 -13.16 -35.03
CA GLU A 304 4.32 -13.49 -35.85
C GLU A 304 4.14 -14.80 -36.62
N ILE A 305 3.54 -15.81 -35.99
CA ILE A 305 3.17 -17.06 -36.65
C ILE A 305 2.11 -16.79 -37.73
N ALA A 306 1.09 -15.99 -37.44
CA ALA A 306 0.04 -15.65 -38.42
C ALA A 306 0.62 -14.93 -39.66
N GLN A 307 1.48 -13.94 -39.44
CA GLN A 307 2.16 -13.19 -40.51
C GLN A 307 3.09 -14.10 -41.33
N GLY A 308 3.98 -14.84 -40.66
CA GLY A 308 4.93 -15.73 -41.34
C GLY A 308 4.27 -16.87 -42.11
N ILE A 309 3.06 -17.32 -41.71
CA ILE A 309 2.27 -18.30 -42.49
C ILE A 309 1.73 -17.64 -43.77
N VAL A 310 1.19 -16.42 -43.69
CA VAL A 310 0.69 -15.69 -44.87
C VAL A 310 1.83 -15.39 -45.84
N GLU A 311 2.96 -14.84 -45.37
CA GLU A 311 4.13 -14.52 -46.19
C GLU A 311 4.74 -15.77 -46.88
N THR A 312 4.74 -16.92 -46.20
CA THR A 312 5.24 -18.18 -46.76
C THR A 312 4.32 -18.73 -47.85
N LEU A 313 3.00 -18.51 -47.74
CA LEU A 313 1.99 -19.12 -48.61
C LEU A 313 1.47 -18.20 -49.72
N GLU A 314 1.59 -16.88 -49.60
CA GLU A 314 1.20 -15.91 -50.64
C GLU A 314 1.80 -16.25 -52.02
N PRO A 315 3.10 -16.60 -52.17
CA PRO A 315 3.67 -16.96 -53.48
C PRO A 315 3.06 -18.20 -54.14
N SER A 316 2.36 -19.04 -53.37
CA SER A 316 1.68 -20.25 -53.88
C SER A 316 0.24 -20.01 -54.34
N GLY A 317 -0.35 -18.84 -54.03
CA GLY A 317 -1.77 -18.57 -54.26
C GLY A 317 -2.73 -19.32 -53.32
N THR A 318 -2.21 -19.93 -52.24
CA THR A 318 -3.03 -20.62 -51.23
C THR A 318 -3.99 -19.66 -50.53
N ILE A 319 -5.26 -20.07 -50.39
CA ILE A 319 -6.26 -19.30 -49.64
C ILE A 319 -6.04 -19.56 -48.14
N VAL A 320 -5.49 -18.56 -47.43
CA VAL A 320 -5.21 -18.62 -46.00
C VAL A 320 -6.35 -17.96 -45.19
N VAL A 321 -6.93 -18.68 -44.25
CA VAL A 321 -8.06 -18.23 -43.40
C VAL A 321 -7.76 -18.51 -41.92
N LEU A 322 -7.08 -17.56 -41.28
CA LEU A 322 -6.68 -17.69 -39.87
C LEU A 322 -7.70 -17.05 -38.92
N GLU A 323 -7.92 -17.71 -37.78
CA GLU A 323 -8.52 -17.09 -36.61
C GLU A 323 -7.55 -16.04 -35.99
N PRO A 324 -8.02 -15.13 -35.12
CA PRO A 324 -7.14 -14.15 -34.48
C PRO A 324 -6.00 -14.82 -33.68
N PRO A 325 -4.80 -14.23 -33.57
CA PRO A 325 -3.73 -14.81 -32.78
C PRO A 325 -4.11 -14.89 -31.29
N ARG A 326 -3.57 -15.87 -30.56
CA ARG A 326 -3.65 -15.84 -29.10
C ARG A 326 -2.81 -14.67 -28.57
N ILE A 327 -3.36 -13.94 -27.62
CA ILE A 327 -2.66 -12.89 -26.87
C ILE A 327 -2.44 -13.41 -25.45
N ALA A 328 -1.19 -13.45 -25.01
CA ALA A 328 -0.82 -13.95 -23.68
C ALA A 328 -0.97 -12.88 -22.57
N ASP A 329 -0.81 -11.61 -22.93
CA ASP A 329 -0.96 -10.44 -22.07
C ASP A 329 -2.22 -9.68 -22.48
N TYR A 330 -3.38 -10.11 -21.96
CA TYR A 330 -4.66 -9.71 -22.53
C TYR A 330 -5.18 -8.41 -21.94
N TRP A 331 -5.21 -7.34 -22.75
CA TRP A 331 -5.66 -6.03 -22.30
C TRP A 331 -6.57 -5.30 -23.29
N MET A 332 -7.39 -4.40 -22.75
CA MET A 332 -8.18 -3.40 -23.46
C MET A 332 -8.16 -2.09 -22.65
N SER A 333 -8.14 -0.94 -23.31
CA SER A 333 -8.46 0.33 -22.64
C SER A 333 -9.41 1.16 -23.50
N ALA A 334 -10.34 1.87 -22.85
CA ALA A 334 -11.26 2.79 -23.52
C ALA A 334 -11.14 4.17 -22.86
N THR A 335 -10.95 5.22 -23.66
CA THR A 335 -10.66 6.58 -23.19
C THR A 335 -11.69 7.56 -23.75
N ARG A 336 -12.50 8.16 -22.86
CA ARG A 336 -13.48 9.19 -23.20
C ARG A 336 -12.84 10.56 -23.18
N GLN A 337 -12.79 11.20 -24.34
CA GLN A 337 -12.16 12.51 -24.57
C GLN A 337 -13.15 13.67 -24.44
N ALA A 338 -12.61 14.88 -24.26
CA ALA A 338 -13.36 16.13 -24.38
C ALA A 338 -14.16 16.17 -25.69
N GLY A 339 -15.50 16.25 -25.59
CA GLY A 339 -16.43 16.14 -26.73
C GLY A 339 -17.13 14.79 -26.87
N GLY A 340 -16.81 13.79 -26.04
CA GLY A 340 -17.59 12.56 -25.87
C GLY A 340 -17.20 11.37 -26.75
N VAL A 341 -16.12 11.47 -27.53
CA VAL A 341 -15.56 10.33 -28.27
C VAL A 341 -14.89 9.35 -27.29
N VAL A 342 -15.15 8.06 -27.44
CA VAL A 342 -14.58 6.97 -26.63
C VAL A 342 -13.65 6.13 -27.49
N VAL A 343 -12.34 6.37 -27.41
CA VAL A 343 -11.34 5.64 -28.20
C VAL A 343 -10.96 4.33 -27.51
N PHE A 344 -11.16 3.20 -28.19
CA PHE A 344 -10.77 1.86 -27.73
C PHE A 344 -9.43 1.43 -28.33
N ASP A 345 -8.55 0.86 -27.51
CA ASP A 345 -7.28 0.23 -27.90
C ASP A 345 -7.07 -1.09 -27.12
N GLY A 346 -6.13 -1.92 -27.57
CA GLY A 346 -5.89 -3.27 -27.08
C GLY A 346 -6.57 -4.32 -27.95
N TYR A 347 -7.17 -5.33 -27.32
CA TYR A 347 -7.73 -6.52 -27.99
C TYR A 347 -9.18 -6.82 -27.62
N ALA A 348 -9.91 -7.38 -28.58
CA ALA A 348 -11.22 -8.00 -28.43
C ALA A 348 -11.17 -9.50 -28.86
N PRO A 349 -11.89 -10.41 -28.17
CA PRO A 349 -11.82 -11.86 -28.41
C PRO A 349 -12.27 -12.28 -29.81
N ASP A 350 -13.28 -11.60 -30.34
CA ASP A 350 -13.95 -11.89 -31.60
C ASP A 350 -14.59 -10.62 -32.19
N GLU A 351 -15.03 -10.71 -33.45
CA GLU A 351 -15.64 -9.59 -34.16
C GLU A 351 -16.98 -9.16 -33.52
N ALA A 352 -17.79 -10.10 -33.05
CA ALA A 352 -19.08 -9.79 -32.42
C ALA A 352 -18.92 -8.93 -31.14
N THR A 353 -17.86 -9.17 -30.37
CA THR A 353 -17.49 -8.39 -29.20
C THR A 353 -17.04 -6.97 -29.59
N ARG A 354 -16.29 -6.83 -30.69
CA ARG A 354 -15.88 -5.53 -31.23
C ARG A 354 -17.06 -4.74 -31.80
N GLU A 355 -17.93 -5.37 -32.58
CA GLU A 355 -19.19 -4.76 -33.07
C GLU A 355 -20.05 -4.28 -31.88
N ALA A 356 -20.19 -5.11 -30.84
CA ALA A 356 -20.93 -4.76 -29.62
C ALA A 356 -20.32 -3.60 -28.81
N PHE A 357 -19.03 -3.30 -28.98
CA PHE A 357 -18.42 -2.08 -28.43
C PHE A 357 -18.61 -0.87 -29.35
N SER A 358 -18.55 -1.03 -30.68
CA SER A 358 -18.77 0.07 -31.64
C SER A 358 -20.21 0.63 -31.64
N LEU A 359 -21.15 -0.07 -31.00
CA LEU A 359 -22.53 0.37 -30.81
C LEU A 359 -22.73 1.32 -29.60
N ARG A 360 -21.72 1.53 -28.74
CA ARG A 360 -21.80 2.48 -27.62
C ARG A 360 -21.65 3.93 -28.09
N GLU A 361 -22.17 4.89 -27.30
CA GLU A 361 -22.18 6.31 -27.69
C GLU A 361 -20.75 6.85 -27.84
N GLY A 362 -20.45 7.40 -29.02
CA GLY A 362 -19.14 8.00 -29.33
C GLY A 362 -18.00 7.00 -29.52
N ALA A 363 -18.26 5.69 -29.59
CA ALA A 363 -17.22 4.67 -29.69
C ALA A 363 -16.41 4.74 -30.99
N ASP A 364 -15.08 4.82 -30.86
CA ASP A 364 -14.11 4.57 -31.94
C ASP A 364 -13.33 3.30 -31.63
N THR A 365 -13.67 2.20 -32.31
CA THR A 365 -13.01 0.90 -32.20
C THR A 365 -11.90 0.69 -33.23
N SER A 366 -11.44 1.73 -33.92
CA SER A 366 -10.47 1.61 -35.03
C SER A 366 -9.11 1.04 -34.61
N TYR A 367 -8.71 1.21 -33.34
CA TYR A 367 -7.46 0.68 -32.79
C TYR A 367 -7.65 -0.67 -32.06
N LEU A 368 -8.89 -1.11 -31.85
CA LEU A 368 -9.21 -2.35 -31.16
C LEU A 368 -9.01 -3.56 -32.09
N LYS A 369 -7.95 -4.32 -31.82
CA LYS A 369 -7.50 -5.47 -32.61
C LYS A 369 -8.30 -6.73 -32.23
N LEU A 370 -8.34 -7.71 -33.12
CA LEU A 370 -8.84 -9.04 -32.77
C LEU A 370 -7.70 -9.89 -32.20
N GLY A 371 -7.97 -10.63 -31.13
CA GLY A 371 -7.02 -11.57 -30.53
C GLY A 371 -7.72 -12.52 -29.56
N ARG A 372 -7.45 -13.82 -29.62
CA ARG A 372 -8.08 -14.84 -28.76
C ARG A 372 -7.30 -14.99 -27.45
N GLY A 373 -7.90 -15.66 -26.46
CA GLY A 373 -7.31 -15.83 -25.12
C GLY A 373 -7.81 -14.81 -24.08
N ALA A 374 -8.90 -14.11 -24.36
CA ALA A 374 -9.53 -13.22 -23.37
C ALA A 374 -9.93 -14.00 -22.09
N PRO A 375 -9.70 -13.44 -20.89
CA PRO A 375 -10.13 -14.04 -19.63
C PRO A 375 -11.64 -14.31 -19.56
N GLU A 376 -12.05 -15.29 -18.75
CA GLU A 376 -13.47 -15.68 -18.58
C GLU A 376 -14.38 -14.49 -18.18
N ARG A 377 -13.84 -13.49 -17.48
CA ARG A 377 -14.57 -12.30 -17.01
C ARG A 377 -14.34 -11.04 -17.85
N TYR A 378 -13.60 -11.13 -18.96
CA TYR A 378 -13.27 -10.00 -19.84
C TYR A 378 -14.51 -9.16 -20.20
N ARG A 379 -15.58 -9.79 -20.71
CA ARG A 379 -16.78 -9.06 -21.15
C ARG A 379 -17.48 -8.35 -19.99
N SER A 380 -17.60 -9.00 -18.83
CA SER A 380 -18.20 -8.40 -17.63
C SER A 380 -17.37 -7.25 -17.05
N GLY A 381 -16.03 -7.37 -17.05
CA GLY A 381 -15.15 -6.28 -16.61
C GLY A 381 -15.16 -5.09 -17.59
N ALA A 382 -15.18 -5.39 -18.89
CA ALA A 382 -15.28 -4.40 -19.95
C ALA A 382 -16.60 -3.62 -19.87
N ASP A 383 -17.75 -4.30 -19.79
CA ASP A 383 -19.04 -3.62 -19.70
C ASP A 383 -19.20 -2.84 -18.39
N PHE A 384 -18.77 -3.36 -17.23
CA PHE A 384 -18.79 -2.61 -15.97
C PHE A 384 -17.95 -1.32 -16.05
N GLY A 385 -16.73 -1.40 -16.62
CA GLY A 385 -15.90 -0.23 -16.84
C GLY A 385 -16.52 0.76 -17.84
N LEU A 386 -17.14 0.29 -18.92
CA LEU A 386 -17.76 1.15 -19.92
C LEU A 386 -19.03 1.83 -19.39
N ASP A 387 -19.83 1.15 -18.56
CA ASP A 387 -21.00 1.70 -17.88
C ASP A 387 -20.61 2.77 -16.84
N ALA A 388 -19.41 2.67 -16.25
CA ALA A 388 -18.79 3.73 -15.47
C ALA A 388 -18.31 4.90 -16.35
N LEU A 389 -17.63 4.60 -17.46
CA LEU A 389 -17.09 5.60 -18.40
C LEU A 389 -18.19 6.44 -19.06
N GLU A 390 -19.38 5.87 -19.28
CA GLU A 390 -20.56 6.59 -19.77
C GLU A 390 -21.05 7.68 -18.78
N LYS A 391 -20.79 7.53 -17.48
CA LYS A 391 -21.10 8.53 -16.43
C LYS A 391 -20.03 9.63 -16.32
N MET A 392 -18.92 9.52 -17.06
CA MET A 392 -17.81 10.46 -17.01
C MET A 392 -17.91 11.52 -18.13
N SER A 393 -17.48 12.74 -17.83
CA SER A 393 -17.28 13.79 -18.83
C SER A 393 -16.06 13.43 -19.67
N GLU A 394 -14.94 13.20 -18.99
CA GLU A 394 -13.66 12.73 -19.52
C GLU A 394 -13.09 11.67 -18.59
N GLY A 395 -12.43 10.65 -19.13
CA GLY A 395 -11.91 9.54 -18.32
C GLY A 395 -11.31 8.39 -19.14
N ARG A 396 -10.80 7.37 -18.44
CA ARG A 396 -10.23 6.16 -19.01
C ARG A 396 -10.54 4.95 -18.14
N ILE A 397 -10.86 3.85 -18.78
CA ILE A 397 -10.75 2.51 -18.19
C ILE A 397 -9.59 1.75 -18.81
N ALA A 398 -8.95 0.88 -18.04
CA ALA A 398 -8.02 -0.12 -18.52
C ALA A 398 -8.33 -1.45 -17.83
N LEU A 399 -8.61 -2.48 -18.63
CA LEU A 399 -8.79 -3.85 -18.20
C LEU A 399 -7.58 -4.65 -18.68
N ARG A 400 -6.85 -5.27 -17.76
CA ARG A 400 -5.75 -6.20 -18.05
C ARG A 400 -5.98 -7.47 -17.25
N ASP A 401 -6.06 -8.59 -17.95
CA ASP A 401 -6.59 -9.85 -17.42
C ASP A 401 -7.93 -9.63 -16.68
N ASN A 402 -7.98 -9.86 -15.37
CA ASN A 402 -9.15 -9.59 -14.52
C ASN A 402 -9.04 -8.28 -13.70
N VAL A 403 -7.99 -7.49 -13.92
CA VAL A 403 -7.73 -6.24 -13.18
C VAL A 403 -8.29 -5.05 -13.95
N LEU A 404 -9.24 -4.34 -13.35
CA LEU A 404 -9.82 -3.11 -13.87
C LEU A 404 -9.28 -1.88 -13.13
N THR A 405 -8.84 -0.89 -13.89
CA THR A 405 -8.57 0.48 -13.43
C THR A 405 -9.59 1.42 -14.07
N ILE A 406 -10.12 2.34 -13.27
CA ILE A 406 -11.06 3.40 -13.68
C ILE A 406 -10.50 4.74 -13.19
N VAL A 407 -10.34 5.72 -14.08
CA VAL A 407 -9.87 7.08 -13.74
C VAL A 407 -10.68 8.10 -14.54
N GLY A 408 -11.27 9.12 -13.92
CA GLY A 408 -11.95 10.18 -14.67
C GLY A 408 -12.82 11.13 -13.85
N THR A 409 -13.40 12.11 -14.53
CA THR A 409 -14.27 13.13 -13.93
C THR A 409 -15.73 12.82 -14.26
N ALA A 410 -16.63 12.84 -13.27
CA ALA A 410 -18.06 12.64 -13.51
C ALA A 410 -18.66 13.75 -14.41
N ARG A 411 -19.79 13.47 -15.09
CA ARG A 411 -20.52 14.49 -15.87
C ARG A 411 -21.31 15.46 -14.98
N SER A 412 -21.79 14.98 -13.84
CA SER A 412 -22.70 15.68 -12.92
C SER A 412 -22.56 15.12 -11.51
N GLY A 413 -23.09 15.80 -10.49
CA GLY A 413 -23.09 15.29 -9.10
C GLY A 413 -23.85 13.96 -9.00
N VAL A 414 -24.99 13.84 -9.69
CA VAL A 414 -25.79 12.61 -9.74
C VAL A 414 -25.04 11.46 -10.43
N ASP A 415 -24.22 11.77 -11.45
CA ASP A 415 -23.31 10.78 -12.06
C ASP A 415 -22.17 10.39 -11.10
N TYR A 416 -21.65 11.32 -10.29
CA TYR A 416 -20.62 11.09 -9.28
C TYR A 416 -21.14 10.19 -8.14
N ASP A 417 -22.32 10.49 -7.59
CA ASP A 417 -22.99 9.65 -6.58
C ASP A 417 -23.25 8.24 -7.12
N ALA A 418 -23.72 8.14 -8.37
CA ALA A 418 -23.95 6.87 -9.04
C ALA A 418 -22.67 6.10 -9.39
N LEU A 419 -21.53 6.78 -9.49
CA LEU A 419 -20.21 6.17 -9.63
C LEU A 419 -19.68 5.68 -8.28
N LEU A 420 -19.74 6.49 -7.22
CA LEU A 420 -19.38 6.05 -5.87
C LEU A 420 -20.20 4.84 -5.42
N ALA A 421 -21.52 4.86 -5.64
CA ALA A 421 -22.39 3.72 -5.36
C ALA A 421 -22.08 2.47 -6.23
N MET A 422 -21.53 2.65 -7.43
CA MET A 422 -21.07 1.56 -8.29
C MET A 422 -19.73 0.97 -7.79
N MET A 423 -18.82 1.80 -7.26
CA MET A 423 -17.53 1.34 -6.71
C MET A 423 -17.68 0.71 -5.31
N ALA A 424 -18.67 1.15 -4.53
CA ALA A 424 -18.98 0.61 -3.20
C ALA A 424 -19.85 -0.67 -3.24
N GLY A 425 -20.38 -1.05 -4.41
CA GLY A 425 -21.06 -2.33 -4.61
C GLY A 425 -20.08 -3.49 -4.83
N GLU A 426 -20.57 -4.73 -4.77
CA GLU A 426 -19.76 -5.89 -5.17
C GLU A 426 -19.38 -5.79 -6.65
N ALA A 427 -18.07 -5.71 -6.93
CA ALA A 427 -17.53 -5.85 -8.28
C ALA A 427 -17.92 -7.23 -8.86
N PRO A 428 -18.10 -7.36 -10.20
CA PRO A 428 -18.44 -8.64 -10.82
C PRO A 428 -17.50 -9.78 -10.39
N GLN A 429 -18.05 -10.90 -9.90
CA GLN A 429 -17.26 -11.97 -9.28
C GLN A 429 -16.06 -12.43 -10.12
N GLY A 430 -14.86 -12.26 -9.56
CA GLY A 430 -13.58 -12.56 -10.21
C GLY A 430 -12.91 -11.35 -10.88
N LEU A 431 -13.50 -10.16 -10.82
CA LEU A 431 -12.88 -8.89 -11.22
C LEU A 431 -12.19 -8.23 -10.01
N VAL A 432 -10.99 -7.69 -10.21
CA VAL A 432 -10.27 -6.89 -9.21
C VAL A 432 -10.26 -5.42 -9.63
N LEU A 433 -10.86 -4.55 -8.82
CA LEU A 433 -10.84 -3.09 -9.03
C LEU A 433 -9.59 -2.51 -8.36
N ALA A 434 -8.45 -2.49 -9.06
CA ALA A 434 -7.18 -2.10 -8.46
C ALA A 434 -7.02 -0.58 -8.22
N ARG A 435 -7.74 0.26 -8.97
CA ARG A 435 -7.71 1.72 -8.84
C ARG A 435 -9.00 2.34 -9.38
N ALA A 436 -9.65 3.16 -8.57
CA ALA A 436 -10.87 3.89 -8.92
C ALA A 436 -10.72 5.37 -8.51
N GLU A 437 -10.11 6.18 -9.38
CA GLU A 437 -9.92 7.61 -9.14
C GLU A 437 -11.01 8.41 -9.86
N ILE A 438 -12.05 8.75 -9.10
CA ILE A 438 -13.23 9.42 -9.63
C ILE A 438 -13.28 10.83 -9.05
N SER A 439 -13.21 11.84 -9.91
CA SER A 439 -13.30 13.25 -9.54
C SER A 439 -14.73 13.77 -9.72
N ALA A 440 -15.17 14.60 -8.77
CA ALA A 440 -16.44 15.30 -8.85
C ALA A 440 -16.45 16.30 -10.04
N PRO A 441 -17.60 16.59 -10.66
CA PRO A 441 -17.67 17.46 -11.84
C PRO A 441 -17.17 18.88 -11.51
N ARG A 442 -16.49 19.54 -12.45
CA ARG A 442 -15.97 20.88 -12.19
C ARG A 442 -17.10 21.91 -12.09
N ALA A 443 -17.18 22.64 -10.98
CA ALA A 443 -18.14 23.71 -10.77
C ALA A 443 -17.87 24.91 -11.71
N ALA A 444 -18.95 25.56 -12.16
CA ALA A 444 -18.86 26.84 -12.89
C ALA A 444 -18.67 28.05 -11.94
N THR A 445 -19.13 27.92 -10.70
CA THR A 445 -19.03 28.90 -9.61
C THR A 445 -18.96 28.13 -8.29
N TRP A 446 -17.96 28.40 -7.44
CA TRP A 446 -17.86 27.77 -6.12
C TRP A 446 -18.59 28.59 -5.06
N SER A 447 -19.42 27.94 -4.23
CA SER A 447 -20.07 28.58 -3.08
C SER A 447 -20.31 27.57 -1.97
N TRP A 448 -20.08 28.00 -0.73
CA TRP A 448 -20.21 27.17 0.47
C TRP A 448 -20.64 28.04 1.66
N SER A 449 -21.30 27.45 2.64
CA SER A 449 -21.64 28.12 3.89
C SER A 449 -21.84 27.16 5.04
N VAL A 450 -21.53 27.64 6.25
CA VAL A 450 -21.92 27.01 7.51
C VAL A 450 -22.65 28.03 8.38
N SER A 451 -23.78 27.63 8.96
CA SER A 451 -24.57 28.44 9.87
C SER A 451 -24.75 27.76 11.23
N LYS A 452 -24.96 28.59 12.25
CA LYS A 452 -25.30 28.18 13.61
C LYS A 452 -26.49 28.99 14.09
N ASP A 453 -27.56 28.34 14.51
CA ASP A 453 -28.74 29.03 15.07
C ASP A 453 -28.60 29.31 16.57
N ALA A 454 -29.58 30.03 17.13
CA ALA A 454 -29.57 30.45 18.53
C ALA A 454 -29.85 29.33 19.53
N ASP A 455 -30.31 28.16 19.07
CA ASP A 455 -30.42 26.93 19.88
C ASP A 455 -29.12 26.09 19.80
N GLY A 456 -28.18 26.50 18.94
CA GLY A 456 -26.84 25.92 18.78
C GLY A 456 -26.72 24.90 17.65
N ALA A 457 -27.76 24.66 16.86
CA ALA A 457 -27.72 23.69 15.77
C ALA A 457 -26.90 24.22 14.59
N VAL A 458 -26.05 23.35 14.02
CA VAL A 458 -25.12 23.69 12.93
C VAL A 458 -25.59 23.08 11.61
N ALA A 459 -25.51 23.84 10.51
CA ALA A 459 -25.89 23.40 9.18
C ALA A 459 -24.87 23.84 8.12
N LEU A 460 -24.35 22.86 7.35
CA LEU A 460 -23.41 23.04 6.25
C LEU A 460 -24.14 22.92 4.92
N SER A 461 -23.82 23.76 3.93
CA SER A 461 -24.43 23.68 2.60
C SER A 461 -23.57 24.31 1.49
N GLY A 462 -23.75 23.83 0.26
CA GLY A 462 -23.02 24.30 -0.93
C GLY A 462 -22.16 23.22 -1.57
N LEU A 463 -20.96 23.59 -2.02
CA LEU A 463 -20.04 22.71 -2.74
C LEU A 463 -18.86 22.27 -1.87
N VAL A 464 -18.49 20.99 -2.01
CA VAL A 464 -17.41 20.32 -1.27
C VAL A 464 -16.64 19.38 -2.22
N PRO A 465 -15.30 19.20 -2.09
CA PRO A 465 -14.52 18.47 -3.09
C PRO A 465 -14.82 16.97 -3.17
N SER A 466 -15.00 16.32 -2.02
CA SER A 466 -15.30 14.89 -1.91
C SER A 466 -16.17 14.54 -0.69
N ALA A 467 -16.64 13.30 -0.64
CA ALA A 467 -17.33 12.72 0.53
C ALA A 467 -16.43 12.61 1.77
N ALA A 468 -15.10 12.55 1.62
CA ALA A 468 -14.18 12.54 2.74
C ALA A 468 -14.06 13.93 3.39
N ASP A 469 -14.01 14.99 2.58
CA ASP A 469 -14.01 16.37 3.06
C ASP A 469 -15.34 16.73 3.74
N GLU A 470 -16.48 16.26 3.20
CA GLU A 470 -17.78 16.39 3.86
C GLU A 470 -17.81 15.71 5.23
N ALA A 471 -17.32 14.47 5.33
CA ALA A 471 -17.26 13.75 6.60
C ALA A 471 -16.35 14.44 7.64
N ALA A 472 -15.21 14.99 7.20
CA ALA A 472 -14.31 15.76 8.06
C ALA A 472 -14.96 17.06 8.57
N LEU A 473 -15.54 17.86 7.66
CA LEU A 473 -16.22 19.12 8.02
C LEU A 473 -17.45 18.89 8.92
N LEU A 474 -18.15 17.76 8.76
CA LEU A 474 -19.24 17.38 9.66
C LEU A 474 -18.76 16.92 11.04
N ALA A 475 -17.59 16.27 11.13
CA ALA A 475 -16.99 15.91 12.42
C ALA A 475 -16.54 17.15 13.20
N GLU A 476 -15.86 18.09 12.54
CA GLU A 476 -15.43 19.37 13.14
C GLU A 476 -16.62 20.25 13.55
N ALA A 477 -17.73 20.20 12.80
CA ALA A 477 -18.97 20.88 13.14
C ALA A 477 -19.73 20.29 14.34
N GLY A 478 -19.34 19.11 14.83
CA GLY A 478 -19.84 18.48 16.05
C GLY A 478 -21.11 17.61 15.91
N GLU A 479 -21.40 16.82 16.94
CA GLU A 479 -22.56 15.93 16.97
C GLU A 479 -23.88 16.69 16.77
N GLY A 480 -24.66 16.26 15.78
CA GLY A 480 -25.94 16.90 15.42
C GLY A 480 -25.85 17.95 14.32
N ALA A 481 -24.64 18.24 13.79
CA ALA A 481 -24.49 19.02 12.56
C ALA A 481 -25.25 18.38 11.39
N THR A 482 -25.82 19.22 10.52
CA THR A 482 -26.60 18.80 9.35
C THR A 482 -25.95 19.25 8.05
N THR A 483 -26.17 18.49 6.96
CA THR A 483 -25.63 18.81 5.63
C THR A 483 -26.72 18.96 4.57
N ALA A 484 -26.49 19.92 3.68
CA ALA A 484 -27.06 20.02 2.35
C ALA A 484 -25.96 20.38 1.34
N MET A 485 -24.78 19.77 1.48
CA MET A 485 -23.65 19.90 0.56
C MET A 485 -23.81 18.97 -0.67
N THR A 486 -23.04 19.26 -1.72
CA THR A 486 -22.99 18.47 -2.97
C THR A 486 -21.59 18.50 -3.58
N TYR A 487 -21.19 17.42 -4.23
CA TYR A 487 -19.82 17.24 -4.70
C TYR A 487 -19.52 17.96 -6.02
N ALA A 488 -18.44 18.72 -6.06
CA ALA A 488 -17.86 19.31 -7.27
C ALA A 488 -16.35 19.52 -7.11
N SER A 489 -15.63 19.74 -8.21
CA SER A 489 -14.22 20.16 -8.20
C SER A 489 -14.04 21.60 -8.71
N GLY A 490 -12.88 22.20 -8.50
CA GLY A 490 -12.63 23.62 -8.81
C GLY A 490 -12.84 24.55 -7.61
N GLU A 491 -12.67 24.01 -6.42
CA GLU A 491 -12.54 24.66 -5.13
C GLU A 491 -11.45 25.75 -5.10
N PRO A 492 -11.58 26.78 -4.24
CA PRO A 492 -10.51 27.75 -4.04
C PRO A 492 -9.29 27.11 -3.34
N ASN A 493 -8.09 27.63 -3.63
CA ASN A 493 -6.86 27.19 -2.97
C ASN A 493 -7.00 27.24 -1.44
N GLY A 494 -6.78 26.13 -0.76
CA GLY A 494 -6.92 26.05 0.70
C GLY A 494 -8.36 26.02 1.21
N PHE A 495 -9.32 25.58 0.38
CA PHE A 495 -10.74 25.51 0.73
C PHE A 495 -11.02 24.82 2.08
N VAL A 496 -10.48 23.61 2.30
CA VAL A 496 -10.76 22.83 3.52
C VAL A 496 -10.30 23.59 4.77
N ALA A 497 -9.03 23.99 4.87
CA ALA A 497 -8.51 24.81 5.98
C ALA A 497 -9.24 26.16 6.18
N SER A 498 -9.87 26.69 5.12
CA SER A 498 -10.71 27.88 5.20
C SER A 498 -12.12 27.56 5.73
N ALA A 499 -12.68 26.40 5.39
CA ALA A 499 -13.93 25.89 5.93
C ALA A 499 -13.78 25.42 7.39
N ASP A 500 -12.65 24.81 7.75
CA ASP A 500 -12.27 24.52 9.13
C ASP A 500 -12.24 25.83 9.94
N THR A 501 -11.51 26.86 9.46
CA THR A 501 -11.50 28.21 10.06
C THR A 501 -12.90 28.85 10.12
N ALA A 502 -13.80 28.53 9.19
CA ALA A 502 -15.18 29.01 9.23
C ALA A 502 -16.02 28.33 10.33
N ILE A 503 -15.80 27.05 10.59
CA ILE A 503 -16.43 26.28 11.68
C ILE A 503 -15.86 26.74 13.03
N ASP A 504 -14.54 26.88 13.13
CA ASP A 504 -13.77 27.39 14.26
C ASP A 504 -14.39 28.69 14.82
N LEU A 505 -14.70 29.65 13.94
CA LEU A 505 -15.29 30.94 14.30
C LEU A 505 -16.75 30.88 14.80
N LEU A 506 -17.48 29.79 14.54
CA LEU A 506 -18.84 29.59 15.08
C LEU A 506 -18.84 29.28 16.59
N GLN A 507 -17.70 28.88 17.17
CA GLN A 507 -17.63 28.64 18.63
C GLN A 507 -17.87 29.94 19.42
N TRP A 508 -17.41 31.08 18.89
CA TRP A 508 -17.51 32.41 19.49
C TRP A 508 -18.82 33.16 19.15
N LEU A 509 -19.65 32.60 18.25
CA LEU A 509 -20.94 33.15 17.86
C LEU A 509 -22.09 32.43 18.58
N ARG A 510 -23.09 33.21 19.01
CA ARG A 510 -24.35 32.70 19.59
C ARG A 510 -25.31 32.27 18.48
N ASP A 511 -25.38 33.09 17.44
CA ASP A 511 -26.11 32.86 16.19
C ASP A 511 -25.29 33.49 15.06
N GLY A 512 -25.24 32.86 13.90
CA GLY A 512 -24.41 33.38 12.80
C GLY A 512 -24.34 32.49 11.57
N THR A 513 -23.62 32.98 10.57
CA THR A 513 -23.33 32.27 9.32
C THR A 513 -22.01 32.76 8.74
N VAL A 514 -21.17 31.82 8.33
CA VAL A 514 -20.00 32.07 7.49
C VAL A 514 -20.30 31.60 6.07
N THR A 515 -20.05 32.45 5.08
CA THR A 515 -20.31 32.16 3.66
C THR A 515 -19.07 32.41 2.81
N TYR A 516 -18.88 31.58 1.78
CA TYR A 516 -17.98 31.84 0.66
C TYR A 516 -18.80 31.99 -0.63
N ASP A 517 -18.62 33.12 -1.33
CA ASP A 517 -19.45 33.53 -2.48
C ASP A 517 -18.80 33.31 -3.85
N GLY A 518 -17.60 32.72 -3.89
CA GLY A 518 -16.78 32.58 -5.10
C GLY A 518 -15.73 33.69 -5.27
N MET A 519 -15.72 34.70 -4.41
CA MET A 519 -14.72 35.79 -4.39
C MET A 519 -14.07 35.96 -3.02
N GLY A 520 -14.82 35.82 -1.93
CA GLY A 520 -14.32 36.00 -0.57
C GLY A 520 -15.17 35.32 0.50
N TRP A 521 -14.63 35.29 1.72
CA TRP A 521 -15.30 34.73 2.90
C TRP A 521 -15.97 35.85 3.70
N THR A 522 -17.16 35.61 4.25
CA THR A 522 -17.91 36.61 5.02
C THR A 522 -18.51 35.99 6.28
N VAL A 523 -18.11 36.50 7.44
CA VAL A 523 -18.57 36.04 8.77
C VAL A 523 -19.63 37.01 9.29
N THR A 524 -20.82 36.52 9.60
CA THR A 524 -21.95 37.35 10.08
C THR A 524 -22.59 36.72 11.32
N GLY A 525 -23.11 37.53 12.25
CA GLY A 525 -23.85 37.02 13.41
C GLY A 525 -23.76 37.87 14.68
N THR A 526 -24.20 37.28 15.79
CA THR A 526 -24.12 37.83 17.14
C THR A 526 -23.08 37.04 17.93
N ALA A 527 -22.10 37.71 18.55
CA ALA A 527 -21.12 37.04 19.43
C ALA A 527 -21.76 36.52 20.73
N ASN A 528 -21.13 35.53 21.36
CA ASN A 528 -21.53 35.05 22.69
C ASN A 528 -21.43 36.16 23.76
N SER A 529 -20.40 37.01 23.66
CA SER A 529 -20.21 38.20 24.50
C SER A 529 -19.38 39.27 23.77
N ALA A 530 -19.16 40.41 24.44
CA ALA A 530 -18.22 41.42 23.97
C ALA A 530 -16.76 40.93 23.95
N ILE A 531 -16.41 39.95 24.79
CA ILE A 531 -15.06 39.35 24.83
C ILE A 531 -14.88 38.42 23.63
N ASP A 532 -15.87 37.59 23.32
CA ASP A 532 -15.84 36.67 22.17
C ASP A 532 -15.79 37.44 20.84
N LYS A 533 -16.46 38.60 20.74
CA LYS A 533 -16.26 39.50 19.60
C LYS A 533 -14.80 39.96 19.50
N GLY A 534 -14.18 40.34 20.63
CA GLY A 534 -12.77 40.71 20.67
C GLY A 534 -11.83 39.55 20.28
N ALA A 535 -12.20 38.31 20.59
CA ALA A 535 -11.49 37.11 20.14
C ALA A 535 -11.59 36.94 18.61
N ILE A 536 -12.79 37.06 18.02
CA ILE A 536 -12.99 37.04 16.57
C ILE A 536 -12.16 38.13 15.87
N GLU A 537 -12.14 39.35 16.41
CA GLU A 537 -11.35 40.48 15.86
C GLU A 537 -9.82 40.27 16.00
N ALA A 538 -9.36 39.68 17.10
CA ALA A 538 -7.96 39.34 17.31
C ALA A 538 -7.50 38.18 16.42
N ASP A 539 -8.33 37.15 16.24
CA ASP A 539 -8.04 36.00 15.38
C ASP A 539 -7.98 36.40 13.89
N PHE A 540 -8.93 37.20 13.41
CA PHE A 540 -8.89 37.82 12.07
C PHE A 540 -7.60 38.59 11.81
N THR A 541 -7.07 39.26 12.83
CA THR A 541 -5.81 40.01 12.76
C THR A 541 -4.61 39.06 12.75
N THR A 542 -4.63 38.02 13.58
CA THR A 542 -3.53 37.06 13.78
C THR A 542 -3.36 36.13 12.58
N ARG A 543 -4.45 35.53 12.10
CA ARG A 543 -4.49 34.71 10.87
C ARG A 543 -4.47 35.55 9.58
N GLN A 544 -4.41 36.89 9.68
CA GLN A 544 -4.45 37.85 8.56
C GLN A 544 -5.63 37.66 7.59
N LEU A 545 -6.79 37.19 8.08
CA LEU A 545 -7.92 36.77 7.24
C LEU A 545 -8.42 37.88 6.31
N ALA A 546 -8.40 39.15 6.76
CA ALA A 546 -8.74 40.29 5.92
C ALA A 546 -7.81 40.49 4.71
N GLY A 547 -6.54 40.08 4.81
CA GLY A 547 -5.59 40.03 3.69
C GLY A 547 -5.86 38.83 2.75
N ALA A 548 -6.40 37.74 3.29
CA ALA A 548 -6.86 36.56 2.55
C ALA A 548 -8.28 36.70 1.96
N GLY A 549 -8.85 37.91 1.91
CA GLY A 549 -10.16 38.17 1.32
C GLY A 549 -11.36 37.82 2.20
N TRP A 550 -11.17 37.69 3.52
CA TRP A 550 -12.28 37.56 4.47
C TRP A 550 -12.84 38.92 4.90
N SER A 551 -14.11 38.95 5.26
CA SER A 551 -14.79 40.09 5.88
C SER A 551 -15.67 39.67 7.05
N MET A 552 -16.04 40.61 7.93
CA MET A 552 -16.87 40.33 9.10
C MET A 552 -17.95 41.39 9.35
N ALA A 553 -19.07 40.97 9.93
CA ALA A 553 -20.15 41.82 10.41
C ALA A 553 -20.75 41.24 11.71
N ILE A 554 -20.02 41.36 12.82
CA ILE A 554 -20.38 40.78 14.13
C ILE A 554 -21.01 41.81 15.07
N ALA A 555 -22.20 41.49 15.58
CA ALA A 555 -22.90 42.23 16.62
C ALA A 555 -22.47 41.81 18.03
N VAL A 556 -22.54 42.74 18.98
CA VAL A 556 -22.37 42.48 20.42
C VAL A 556 -23.76 42.18 21.01
N PRO A 557 -23.92 41.14 21.85
CA PRO A 557 -25.20 40.87 22.50
C PRO A 557 -25.58 41.97 23.52
N PRO A 558 -26.88 42.18 23.79
CA PRO A 558 -27.32 43.18 24.76
C PRO A 558 -26.82 42.88 26.19
N PRO A 559 -26.54 43.90 27.02
CA PRO A 559 -25.98 43.71 28.35
C PRO A 559 -26.94 42.95 29.28
N ALA A 560 -26.39 42.01 30.05
CA ALA A 560 -27.16 41.05 30.84
C ALA A 560 -27.63 41.56 32.23
N ILE A 561 -27.22 42.76 32.66
CA ILE A 561 -27.67 43.40 33.90
C ILE A 561 -28.39 44.71 33.53
N PRO A 562 -29.63 44.94 33.98
CA PRO A 562 -30.36 46.16 33.68
C PRO A 562 -29.75 47.39 34.39
N GLU A 563 -29.85 48.54 33.74
CA GLU A 563 -29.59 49.85 34.34
C GLU A 563 -30.85 50.32 35.07
N ILE A 564 -30.73 50.57 36.37
CA ILE A 564 -31.84 50.83 37.29
C ILE A 564 -31.85 52.30 37.72
N ALA A 565 -32.97 52.99 37.46
CA ALA A 565 -33.21 54.35 37.92
C ALA A 565 -34.70 54.53 38.31
N PRO A 566 -35.03 55.02 39.52
CA PRO A 566 -34.12 55.31 40.64
C PRO A 566 -33.49 54.05 41.25
N TYR A 567 -32.30 54.18 41.80
CA TYR A 567 -31.58 53.07 42.43
C TYR A 567 -32.01 52.88 43.89
N LEU A 568 -32.88 51.90 44.15
CA LEU A 568 -33.48 51.68 45.47
C LEU A 568 -32.75 50.60 46.27
N TRP A 569 -32.59 50.79 47.58
CA TRP A 569 -32.08 49.77 48.51
C TRP A 569 -32.60 50.00 49.94
N SER A 570 -32.86 48.95 50.70
CA SER A 570 -33.08 49.04 52.14
C SER A 570 -32.62 47.81 52.92
N ALA A 571 -32.32 48.02 54.20
CA ALA A 571 -32.08 46.99 55.19
C ALA A 571 -32.89 47.27 56.46
N THR A 572 -33.78 46.34 56.83
CA THR A 572 -34.68 46.44 57.98
C THR A 572 -34.33 45.39 59.02
N ARG A 573 -34.08 45.78 60.27
CA ARG A 573 -33.91 44.87 61.42
C ARG A 573 -35.16 44.84 62.29
N THR A 574 -35.58 43.63 62.61
CA THR A 574 -36.66 43.31 63.55
C THR A 574 -36.16 42.32 64.61
N ALA A 575 -37.03 41.94 65.54
CA ALA A 575 -36.73 40.87 66.51
C ALA A 575 -36.52 39.49 65.86
N ASP A 576 -37.06 39.27 64.65
CA ASP A 576 -36.99 37.99 63.93
C ASP A 576 -35.78 37.88 62.96
N GLY A 577 -35.08 38.99 62.70
CA GLY A 577 -33.93 39.02 61.79
C GLY A 577 -33.77 40.33 61.00
N VAL A 578 -32.89 40.29 59.98
CA VAL A 578 -32.62 41.38 59.03
C VAL A 578 -33.20 41.03 57.66
N THR A 579 -33.87 41.97 56.99
CA THR A 579 -34.33 41.81 55.60
C THR A 579 -33.62 42.83 54.70
N LEU A 580 -33.09 42.39 53.56
CA LEU A 580 -32.43 43.24 52.55
C LEU A 580 -33.29 43.28 51.28
N ILE A 581 -33.58 44.46 50.74
CA ILE A 581 -34.47 44.67 49.58
C ILE A 581 -33.87 45.71 48.62
N GLY A 582 -34.17 45.60 47.33
CA GLY A 582 -33.76 46.57 46.30
C GLY A 582 -32.62 46.05 45.43
N HIS A 583 -31.71 46.92 45.01
CA HIS A 583 -30.67 46.59 44.04
C HIS A 583 -29.25 46.70 44.62
N VAL A 584 -28.36 45.84 44.12
CA VAL A 584 -26.94 45.79 44.49
C VAL A 584 -26.05 45.70 43.24
N PRO A 585 -24.90 46.41 43.20
CA PRO A 585 -24.13 46.60 41.96
C PRO A 585 -23.30 45.39 41.53
N THR A 586 -23.01 44.44 42.44
CA THR A 586 -22.23 43.23 42.12
C THR A 586 -22.70 42.01 42.93
N PRO A 587 -22.53 40.78 42.42
CA PRO A 587 -22.77 39.56 43.19
C PRO A 587 -21.90 39.49 44.45
N SER A 588 -20.65 39.97 44.38
CA SER A 588 -19.73 40.01 45.52
C SER A 588 -20.24 40.89 46.66
N PHE A 589 -20.82 42.06 46.34
CA PHE A 589 -21.41 42.94 47.36
C PHE A 589 -22.71 42.37 47.92
N LYS A 590 -23.51 41.68 47.11
CA LYS A 590 -24.69 40.93 47.60
C LYS A 590 -24.29 39.91 48.67
N SER A 591 -23.35 39.03 48.33
CA SER A 591 -22.81 38.01 49.24
C SER A 591 -22.18 38.62 50.50
N TYR A 592 -21.51 39.77 50.37
CA TYR A 592 -20.97 40.50 51.51
C TYR A 592 -22.06 40.98 52.46
N LEU A 593 -23.09 41.69 51.96
CA LEU A 593 -24.19 42.19 52.81
C LEU A 593 -24.94 41.06 53.53
N ALA A 594 -25.17 39.93 52.85
CA ALA A 594 -25.81 38.77 53.46
C ALA A 594 -24.98 38.18 54.62
N VAL A 595 -23.65 38.04 54.45
CA VAL A 595 -22.77 37.57 55.53
C VAL A 595 -22.64 38.60 56.65
N HIS A 596 -22.58 39.89 56.31
CA HIS A 596 -22.41 40.99 57.27
C HIS A 596 -23.66 41.25 58.12
N ALA A 597 -24.85 40.88 57.63
CA ALA A 597 -26.11 40.92 58.38
C ALA A 597 -26.28 39.77 59.39
N GLY A 598 -25.49 38.70 59.28
CA GLY A 598 -25.48 37.54 60.20
C GLY A 598 -26.54 36.46 59.91
N ASP A 599 -26.57 35.43 60.77
CA ASP A 599 -27.26 34.14 60.54
C ASP A 599 -28.79 34.21 60.31
N ALA A 600 -29.42 35.36 60.59
CA ALA A 600 -30.87 35.58 60.49
C ALA A 600 -31.21 36.63 59.42
N VAL A 601 -30.68 36.47 58.21
CA VAL A 601 -30.90 37.38 57.06
C VAL A 601 -31.88 36.81 56.02
N VAL A 602 -32.75 37.67 55.50
CA VAL A 602 -33.58 37.42 54.31
C VAL A 602 -33.17 38.40 53.21
N ASP A 603 -32.29 37.95 52.30
CA ASP A 603 -31.78 38.78 51.21
C ASP A 603 -32.62 38.61 49.93
N SER A 604 -33.44 39.64 49.65
CA SER A 604 -34.30 39.76 48.46
C SER A 604 -33.77 40.79 47.46
N THR A 605 -32.47 41.12 47.48
CA THR A 605 -31.89 42.08 46.54
C THR A 605 -31.66 41.52 45.13
N GLU A 606 -31.70 42.35 44.10
CA GLU A 606 -31.43 41.99 42.70
C GLU A 606 -30.18 42.70 42.15
N LEU A 607 -29.54 42.12 41.12
CA LEU A 607 -28.41 42.77 40.45
C LEU A 607 -28.90 43.91 39.56
N GLY A 608 -28.32 45.10 39.74
CA GLY A 608 -28.66 46.28 38.94
C GLY A 608 -27.51 47.26 38.83
N LEU A 609 -27.30 47.82 37.63
CA LEU A 609 -26.37 48.91 37.40
C LEU A 609 -27.04 50.26 37.73
N GLY A 610 -26.26 51.30 38.01
CA GLY A 610 -26.79 52.64 38.35
C GLY A 610 -26.59 53.09 39.81
N ALA A 611 -25.90 52.31 40.64
CA ALA A 611 -25.54 52.71 42.01
C ALA A 611 -24.64 53.97 42.02
N PRO A 612 -24.85 54.95 42.91
CA PRO A 612 -23.94 56.08 43.07
C PRO A 612 -22.58 55.65 43.67
N SER A 613 -21.55 56.46 43.47
CA SER A 613 -20.14 56.10 43.76
C SER A 613 -19.83 55.83 45.24
N ASP A 614 -20.64 56.35 46.15
CA ASP A 614 -20.55 56.18 47.61
C ASP A 614 -21.43 55.03 48.14
N PHE A 615 -22.31 54.47 47.30
CA PHE A 615 -23.36 53.51 47.70
C PHE A 615 -22.83 52.33 48.54
N VAL A 616 -21.71 51.74 48.13
CA VAL A 616 -21.12 50.57 48.82
C VAL A 616 -20.71 50.90 50.26
N ALA A 617 -20.10 52.07 50.49
CA ALA A 617 -19.71 52.51 51.83
C ALA A 617 -20.94 52.93 52.66
N ALA A 618 -21.86 53.68 52.04
CA ALA A 618 -23.08 54.15 52.68
C ALA A 618 -24.03 53.01 53.09
N ALA A 619 -24.26 52.02 52.22
CA ALA A 619 -25.07 50.83 52.52
C ALA A 619 -24.46 49.99 53.65
N THR A 620 -23.13 49.83 53.67
CA THR A 620 -22.41 49.10 54.72
C THR A 620 -22.53 49.82 56.06
N ALA A 621 -22.20 51.10 56.11
CA ALA A 621 -22.30 51.93 57.32
C ALA A 621 -23.74 52.05 57.84
N GLY A 622 -24.72 52.07 56.93
CA GLY A 622 -26.15 52.02 57.25
C GLY A 622 -26.59 50.70 57.86
N LEU A 623 -26.13 49.57 57.31
CA LEU A 623 -26.37 48.24 57.87
C LEU A 623 -25.72 48.11 59.25
N ASP A 624 -24.47 48.54 59.43
CA ASP A 624 -23.80 48.60 60.74
C ASP A 624 -24.60 49.42 61.75
N ALA A 625 -25.12 50.58 61.35
CA ALA A 625 -25.93 51.42 62.23
C ALA A 625 -27.24 50.73 62.66
N VAL A 626 -27.94 50.06 61.74
CA VAL A 626 -29.14 49.26 62.04
C VAL A 626 -28.82 48.03 62.90
N LEU A 627 -27.67 47.38 62.69
CA LEU A 627 -27.16 46.30 63.55
C LEU A 627 -26.75 46.79 64.96
N GLY A 628 -26.62 48.10 65.16
CA GLY A 628 -26.47 48.74 66.47
C GLY A 628 -27.79 49.09 67.20
N LEU A 629 -28.95 48.96 66.55
CA LEU A 629 -30.28 49.29 67.10
C LEU A 629 -31.11 48.04 67.44
N VAL A 630 -32.07 48.16 68.37
CA VAL A 630 -32.95 47.05 68.77
C VAL A 630 -33.91 46.66 67.63
N GLU A 631 -34.39 47.68 66.94
CA GLU A 631 -35.23 47.61 65.74
C GLU A 631 -34.97 48.88 64.93
N GLY A 632 -35.04 48.81 63.60
CA GLY A 632 -34.76 49.96 62.75
C GLY A 632 -34.64 49.63 61.28
N GLU A 633 -34.63 50.66 60.45
CA GLU A 633 -34.52 50.57 59.00
C GLU A 633 -33.56 51.62 58.47
N VAL A 634 -32.68 51.21 57.56
CA VAL A 634 -31.95 52.11 56.67
C VAL A 634 -32.49 51.93 55.25
N SER A 635 -32.66 53.02 54.52
CA SER A 635 -33.08 52.99 53.13
C SER A 635 -32.45 54.10 52.30
N PHE A 636 -32.24 53.83 51.02
CA PHE A 636 -31.82 54.77 49.99
C PHE A 636 -32.91 54.84 48.90
N ASP A 637 -33.44 56.04 48.67
CA ASP A 637 -34.57 56.27 47.74
C ASP A 637 -34.15 56.57 46.28
N GLY A 638 -32.85 56.42 45.98
CA GLY A 638 -32.24 56.85 44.72
C GLY A 638 -31.68 58.28 44.77
N THR A 639 -31.93 59.05 45.83
CA THR A 639 -31.44 60.43 46.00
C THR A 639 -30.91 60.74 47.39
N ALA A 640 -31.48 60.16 48.44
CA ALA A 640 -31.14 60.41 49.83
C ALA A 640 -31.19 59.13 50.67
N TRP A 641 -30.42 59.15 51.76
CA TRP A 641 -30.40 58.09 52.77
C TRP A 641 -31.28 58.48 53.96
N SER A 642 -31.99 57.51 54.53
CA SER A 642 -32.69 57.65 55.80
C SER A 642 -32.38 56.48 56.73
N LEU A 643 -32.28 56.76 58.04
CA LEU A 643 -32.05 55.80 59.10
C LEU A 643 -33.05 56.04 60.23
N ASN A 644 -33.92 55.08 60.50
CA ASN A 644 -34.86 55.14 61.62
C ASN A 644 -34.65 53.96 62.59
N GLY A 645 -35.11 54.10 63.84
CA GLY A 645 -35.18 52.96 64.76
C GLY A 645 -35.21 53.32 66.25
N ARG A 646 -34.87 52.34 67.08
CA ARG A 646 -34.83 52.48 68.54
C ARG A 646 -33.59 51.86 69.16
N ALA A 647 -32.90 52.63 69.98
CA ALA A 647 -31.80 52.18 70.85
C ALA A 647 -32.32 51.78 72.24
N GLU A 648 -31.54 50.96 72.96
CA GLU A 648 -31.77 50.58 74.36
C GLU A 648 -31.53 51.74 75.33
N SER A 649 -30.66 52.68 74.96
CA SER A 649 -30.29 53.84 75.77
C SER A 649 -29.76 55.00 74.92
N GLU A 650 -29.75 56.21 75.48
CA GLU A 650 -29.15 57.38 74.81
C GLU A 650 -27.66 57.18 74.50
N ALA A 651 -26.92 56.49 75.39
CA ALA A 651 -25.52 56.18 75.16
C ALA A 651 -25.29 55.24 73.96
N GLN A 652 -26.19 54.26 73.74
CA GLN A 652 -26.13 53.40 72.56
C GLN A 652 -26.50 54.16 71.30
N ARG A 653 -27.56 54.99 71.33
CA ARG A 653 -27.93 55.90 70.22
C ARG A 653 -26.72 56.74 69.80
N ASP A 654 -26.08 57.41 70.76
CA ASP A 654 -24.97 58.32 70.48
C ASP A 654 -23.72 57.57 70.00
N THR A 655 -23.52 56.32 70.42
CA THR A 655 -22.49 55.41 69.90
C THR A 655 -22.76 55.00 68.44
N VAL A 656 -24.01 54.65 68.10
CA VAL A 656 -24.42 54.31 66.72
C VAL A 656 -24.26 55.52 65.78
N LEU A 657 -24.65 56.71 66.23
CA LEU A 657 -24.48 57.95 65.47
C LEU A 657 -22.99 58.30 65.26
N ALA A 658 -22.14 58.10 66.28
CA ALA A 658 -20.70 58.31 66.17
C ALA A 658 -20.02 57.31 65.22
N ALA A 659 -20.46 56.04 65.23
CA ALA A 659 -19.97 55.02 64.31
C ALA A 659 -20.36 55.32 62.84
N LEU A 660 -21.64 55.66 62.61
CA LEU A 660 -22.13 56.03 61.27
C LEU A 660 -21.36 57.22 60.68
N ALA A 661 -21.19 58.29 61.47
CA ALA A 661 -20.47 59.49 61.05
C ALA A 661 -18.94 59.30 60.91
N ALA A 662 -18.38 58.20 61.42
CA ALA A 662 -17.00 57.80 61.19
C ALA A 662 -16.83 56.91 59.94
N ALA A 663 -17.89 56.21 59.52
CA ALA A 663 -17.87 55.27 58.41
C ALA A 663 -18.35 55.87 57.07
N THR A 664 -19.21 56.89 57.09
CA THR A 664 -19.69 57.59 55.87
C THR A 664 -20.06 59.05 56.15
N ASP A 665 -20.24 59.86 55.10
CA ASP A 665 -20.79 61.21 55.23
C ASP A 665 -22.30 61.15 55.52
N SER A 666 -22.64 61.14 56.81
CA SER A 666 -24.02 61.10 57.28
C SER A 666 -24.71 62.49 57.29
N SER A 667 -24.08 63.55 56.78
CA SER A 667 -24.60 64.92 56.90
C SER A 667 -25.86 65.19 56.08
N GLY A 668 -26.07 64.43 55.00
CA GLY A 668 -27.28 64.45 54.17
C GLY A 668 -28.37 63.45 54.57
N TRP A 669 -28.17 62.67 55.64
CA TRP A 669 -29.07 61.58 56.01
C TRP A 669 -30.25 62.06 56.87
N ALA A 670 -31.45 61.53 56.60
CA ALA A 670 -32.62 61.72 57.45
C ALA A 670 -32.61 60.70 58.60
N ILE A 671 -32.13 61.11 59.78
CA ILE A 671 -31.91 60.21 60.93
C ILE A 671 -32.93 60.48 62.06
N ASP A 672 -33.65 59.44 62.51
CA ASP A 672 -34.59 59.49 63.65
C ASP A 672 -34.48 58.23 64.52
N ILE A 673 -33.76 58.32 65.64
CA ILE A 673 -33.48 57.18 66.53
C ILE A 673 -33.98 57.48 67.96
N ALA A 674 -35.02 56.76 68.38
CA ALA A 674 -35.60 56.88 69.71
C ALA A 674 -34.77 56.18 70.79
N ALA A 675 -34.72 56.74 72.01
CA ALA A 675 -34.05 56.15 73.16
C ALA A 675 -34.76 56.53 74.48
N PRO A 676 -34.77 55.66 75.52
CA PRO A 676 -35.32 55.98 76.83
C PRO A 676 -34.36 56.83 77.67
N ALA A 677 -34.91 57.73 78.49
CA ALA A 677 -34.16 58.64 79.36
C ALA A 677 -33.64 57.96 80.66
N PRO A 678 -32.50 58.39 81.23
CA PRO A 678 -31.83 57.71 82.34
C PRO A 678 -32.42 58.02 83.74
N GLU A 679 -32.34 57.03 84.63
CA GLU A 679 -32.57 57.18 86.09
C GLU A 679 -31.27 57.57 86.84
N PRO A 680 -31.34 58.28 87.99
CA PRO A 680 -30.17 58.85 88.65
C PRO A 680 -29.33 57.85 89.47
N ILE A 681 -28.01 57.97 89.39
CA ILE A 681 -27.00 57.09 90.00
C ILE A 681 -26.48 57.68 91.33
N ALA A 682 -26.17 56.82 92.30
CA ALA A 682 -25.51 57.19 93.57
C ALA A 682 -24.00 56.95 93.51
N THR A 683 -23.19 57.85 94.09
CA THR A 683 -21.72 57.77 94.08
C THR A 683 -21.15 57.03 95.29
N THR A 684 -20.28 56.05 95.04
CA THR A 684 -19.44 55.37 96.04
C THR A 684 -18.02 55.94 96.05
N PRO A 685 -17.34 56.03 97.22
CA PRO A 685 -15.98 56.57 97.32
C PRO A 685 -14.92 55.59 96.79
N TYR A 686 -13.86 56.14 96.19
CA TYR A 686 -12.76 55.36 95.62
C TYR A 686 -11.75 54.92 96.70
N ILE A 687 -11.75 53.64 97.06
CA ILE A 687 -10.99 53.10 98.20
C ILE A 687 -10.08 51.93 97.80
N TRP A 688 -8.91 51.80 98.44
CA TRP A 688 -7.94 50.73 98.20
C TRP A 688 -7.13 50.38 99.46
N SER A 689 -6.64 49.14 99.58
CA SER A 689 -5.72 48.73 100.65
C SER A 689 -4.88 47.51 100.30
N ALA A 690 -3.72 47.41 100.95
CA ALA A 690 -2.87 46.22 101.02
C ALA A 690 -2.54 45.90 102.49
N THR A 691 -2.59 44.63 102.88
CA THR A 691 -2.24 44.16 104.23
C THR A 691 -1.24 43.01 104.16
N LYS A 692 -0.17 43.07 104.96
CA LYS A 692 0.89 42.05 105.07
C LYS A 692 0.84 41.41 106.45
N ALA A 693 0.67 40.09 106.50
CA ALA A 693 0.68 39.30 107.73
C ALA A 693 2.11 38.89 108.14
N ALA A 694 2.28 38.46 109.39
CA ALA A 694 3.58 38.07 109.96
C ALA A 694 4.24 36.83 109.31
N ASP A 695 3.50 36.05 108.53
CA ASP A 695 4.01 34.96 107.69
C ASP A 695 4.52 35.43 106.31
N GLY A 696 4.38 36.73 106.02
CA GLY A 696 4.74 37.36 104.75
C GLY A 696 3.64 37.34 103.68
N ALA A 697 2.46 36.78 103.97
CA ALA A 697 1.33 36.82 103.04
C ALA A 697 0.80 38.26 102.86
N VAL A 698 0.44 38.64 101.62
CA VAL A 698 -0.12 39.97 101.30
C VAL A 698 -1.51 39.85 100.69
N THR A 699 -2.48 40.61 101.20
CA THR A 699 -3.84 40.72 100.62
C THR A 699 -4.05 42.13 100.06
N LEU A 700 -4.47 42.24 98.80
CA LEU A 700 -4.80 43.47 98.09
C LEU A 700 -6.33 43.59 97.93
N ARG A 701 -6.92 44.77 98.16
CA ARG A 701 -8.39 44.98 98.12
C ARG A 701 -8.76 46.37 97.62
N GLY A 702 -9.88 46.48 96.88
CA GLY A 702 -10.47 47.76 96.47
C GLY A 702 -10.20 48.13 95.00
N LEU A 703 -10.35 49.40 94.66
CA LEU A 703 -10.38 49.87 93.27
C LEU A 703 -8.98 50.16 92.72
N VAL A 704 -8.75 49.81 91.45
CA VAL A 704 -7.51 50.11 90.70
C VAL A 704 -7.83 50.61 89.28
N PRO A 705 -7.09 51.59 88.72
CA PRO A 705 -7.45 52.28 87.48
C PRO A 705 -7.49 51.40 86.23
N VAL A 706 -6.56 50.44 86.11
CA VAL A 706 -6.35 49.63 84.90
C VAL A 706 -5.82 48.24 85.24
N GLU A 707 -6.19 47.25 84.44
CA GLU A 707 -5.79 45.84 84.64
C GLU A 707 -4.28 45.62 84.53
N SER A 708 -3.58 46.42 83.72
CA SER A 708 -2.12 46.40 83.63
C SER A 708 -1.45 46.76 84.96
N LEU A 709 -2.04 47.69 85.74
CA LEU A 709 -1.57 47.99 87.09
C LEU A 709 -1.92 46.87 88.05
N GLN A 710 -3.17 46.36 88.03
CA GLN A 710 -3.61 45.23 88.88
C GLN A 710 -2.63 44.05 88.81
N ARG A 711 -2.37 43.55 87.59
CA ARG A 711 -1.44 42.44 87.34
C ARG A 711 -0.01 42.76 87.81
N PHE A 712 0.42 44.02 87.74
CA PHE A 712 1.72 44.46 88.26
C PHE A 712 1.79 44.44 89.80
N LEU A 713 0.68 44.73 90.51
CA LEU A 713 0.67 44.73 91.99
C LEU A 713 0.93 43.34 92.55
N VAL A 714 0.31 42.30 91.97
CA VAL A 714 0.52 40.90 92.37
C VAL A 714 1.98 40.50 92.21
N VAL A 715 2.59 40.82 91.06
CA VAL A 715 4.03 40.57 90.80
C VAL A 715 4.93 41.35 91.76
N ARG A 716 4.55 42.58 92.13
CA ARG A 716 5.34 43.46 93.01
C ARG A 716 5.23 43.10 94.49
N ALA A 717 4.12 42.50 94.92
CA ALA A 717 3.86 42.15 96.33
C ALA A 717 4.51 40.82 96.77
N GLY A 718 4.89 39.94 95.85
CA GLY A 718 5.73 38.77 96.12
C GLY A 718 5.07 37.40 95.87
N GLY A 719 5.65 36.35 96.46
CA GLY A 719 5.28 34.96 96.15
C GLY A 719 4.05 34.39 96.89
N ASN A 720 3.41 35.17 97.77
CA ASN A 720 2.26 34.73 98.55
C ASN A 720 1.23 35.87 98.65
N VAL A 721 0.48 36.09 97.56
CA VAL A 721 -0.40 37.25 97.39
C VAL A 721 -1.82 36.79 97.07
N SER A 722 -2.80 37.42 97.71
CA SER A 722 -4.22 37.29 97.41
C SER A 722 -4.73 38.65 96.90
N ASP A 723 -5.34 38.67 95.71
CA ASP A 723 -5.87 39.87 95.09
C ASP A 723 -7.40 39.83 95.03
N GLU A 724 -8.03 40.82 95.66
CA GLU A 724 -9.47 41.08 95.68
C GLU A 724 -9.75 42.51 95.17
N THR A 725 -8.90 43.05 94.29
CA THR A 725 -9.11 44.35 93.64
C THR A 725 -10.01 44.25 92.41
N SER A 726 -10.60 45.38 92.00
CA SER A 726 -11.46 45.48 90.82
C SER A 726 -11.16 46.74 90.01
N ILE A 727 -11.33 46.65 88.68
CA ILE A 727 -11.01 47.76 87.77
C ILE A 727 -12.06 48.86 87.85
N ASP A 728 -11.63 50.08 88.16
CA ASP A 728 -12.42 51.30 88.05
C ASP A 728 -11.52 52.45 87.61
N ALA A 729 -11.75 52.96 86.40
CA ALA A 729 -10.96 54.00 85.76
C ALA A 729 -11.14 55.41 86.37
N THR A 730 -12.04 55.60 87.33
CA THR A 730 -12.30 56.91 87.98
C THR A 730 -11.28 57.29 89.06
N ALA A 731 -10.09 56.68 89.04
CA ALA A 731 -9.04 56.90 90.02
C ALA A 731 -8.59 58.37 90.10
N PRO A 732 -8.33 58.91 91.32
CA PRO A 732 -7.77 60.25 91.50
C PRO A 732 -6.41 60.45 90.81
N GLU A 733 -6.14 61.67 90.33
CA GLU A 733 -4.87 62.02 89.69
C GLU A 733 -3.68 61.78 90.63
N GLY A 734 -2.71 60.96 90.20
CA GLY A 734 -1.52 60.59 90.98
C GLY A 734 -1.66 59.33 91.84
N PHE A 735 -2.86 58.74 91.93
CA PHE A 735 -3.12 57.53 92.72
C PHE A 735 -2.24 56.34 92.31
N ALA A 736 -1.99 56.15 91.01
CA ALA A 736 -1.20 55.04 90.49
C ALA A 736 0.28 55.12 90.92
N GLU A 737 0.86 56.31 90.92
CA GLU A 737 2.24 56.54 91.35
C GLU A 737 2.39 56.45 92.87
N ASP A 738 1.44 56.99 93.63
CA ASP A 738 1.42 56.88 95.10
C ASP A 738 1.27 55.43 95.56
N LEU A 739 0.47 54.63 94.86
CA LEU A 739 0.23 53.22 95.19
C LEU A 739 1.52 52.37 95.06
N LEU A 740 2.45 52.75 94.18
CA LEU A 740 3.77 52.12 94.10
C LEU A 740 4.67 52.50 95.28
N ALA A 741 4.60 53.75 95.76
CA ALA A 741 5.26 54.18 97.00
C ALA A 741 4.66 53.47 98.23
N ALA A 742 3.34 53.27 98.25
CA ALA A 742 2.62 52.52 99.30
C ALA A 742 3.12 51.07 99.43
N LEU A 743 3.27 50.34 98.32
CA LEU A 743 3.84 48.98 98.36
C LEU A 743 5.33 48.98 98.73
N GLY A 744 6.07 50.02 98.35
CA GLY A 744 7.44 50.25 98.83
C GLY A 744 7.53 50.41 100.35
N ALA A 745 6.59 51.14 100.96
CA ALA A 745 6.49 51.28 102.41
C ALA A 745 6.08 49.96 103.10
N LEU A 746 5.11 49.22 102.53
CA LEU A 746 4.68 47.91 103.06
C LEU A 746 5.83 46.88 103.10
N ALA A 747 6.78 46.96 102.17
CA ALA A 747 7.97 46.10 102.14
C ALA A 747 8.91 46.31 103.35
N GLY A 748 8.93 47.52 103.95
CA GLY A 748 9.70 47.84 105.16
C GLY A 748 9.09 47.30 106.47
N LEU A 749 7.90 46.70 106.42
CA LEU A 749 7.21 46.15 107.59
C LEU A 749 7.40 44.64 107.69
N SER A 750 7.51 44.10 108.91
CA SER A 750 7.39 42.65 109.16
C SER A 750 5.93 42.22 109.00
N GLU A 751 5.02 42.93 109.67
CA GLU A 751 3.57 42.87 109.52
C GLU A 751 2.98 44.29 109.52
N GLY A 752 1.88 44.52 108.80
CA GLY A 752 1.26 45.83 108.71
C GLY A 752 0.27 45.99 107.56
N SER A 753 -0.16 47.22 107.31
CA SER A 753 -1.09 47.58 106.23
C SER A 753 -0.80 48.96 105.66
N VAL A 754 -1.18 49.15 104.39
CA VAL A 754 -1.21 50.46 103.73
C VAL A 754 -2.57 50.63 103.04
N SER A 755 -3.21 51.79 103.20
CA SER A 755 -4.56 52.04 102.68
C SER A 755 -4.76 53.47 102.16
N TYR A 756 -5.66 53.60 101.20
CA TYR A 756 -6.19 54.84 100.67
C TYR A 756 -7.72 54.88 100.87
N ASP A 757 -8.21 55.93 101.53
CA ASP A 757 -9.61 56.07 101.97
C ASP A 757 -10.49 56.95 101.06
N GLY A 758 -9.94 57.37 99.91
CA GLY A 758 -10.56 58.36 99.02
C GLY A 758 -10.09 59.80 99.27
N ALA A 759 -9.26 60.05 100.29
CA ALA A 759 -8.73 61.37 100.62
C ALA A 759 -7.23 61.38 100.99
N GLY A 760 -6.69 60.31 101.58
CA GLY A 760 -5.28 60.26 101.99
C GLY A 760 -4.73 58.84 102.18
N TRP A 761 -3.41 58.74 102.34
CA TRP A 761 -2.69 57.48 102.51
C TRP A 761 -2.31 57.23 103.98
N THR A 762 -2.46 56.00 104.44
CA THR A 762 -2.06 55.57 105.80
C THR A 762 -1.21 54.31 105.73
N VAL A 763 -0.09 54.28 106.46
CA VAL A 763 0.83 53.14 106.63
C VAL A 763 0.91 52.82 108.12
N SER A 764 0.65 51.56 108.50
CA SER A 764 0.70 51.12 109.89
C SER A 764 1.31 49.73 110.04
N GLY A 765 2.11 49.49 111.08
CA GLY A 765 2.65 48.15 111.36
C GLY A 765 3.99 48.16 112.08
N THR A 766 4.60 46.98 112.18
CA THR A 766 5.90 46.78 112.85
C THR A 766 7.04 46.81 111.83
N LEU A 767 8.11 47.54 112.13
CA LEU A 767 9.30 47.65 111.30
C LEU A 767 10.00 46.29 111.17
N ALA A 768 10.42 45.92 109.95
CA ALA A 768 11.10 44.66 109.70
C ALA A 768 12.48 44.56 110.39
N ASN A 769 13.16 45.69 110.55
CA ASN A 769 14.44 45.84 111.29
C ASN A 769 14.67 47.31 111.65
N ALA A 770 15.80 47.62 112.30
CA ALA A 770 16.14 48.98 112.75
C ALA A 770 16.42 49.99 111.61
N GLU A 771 16.77 49.53 110.41
CA GLU A 771 17.05 50.38 109.24
C GLU A 771 15.78 50.64 108.40
N ALA A 772 14.76 49.78 108.53
CA ALA A 772 13.57 49.79 107.70
C ALA A 772 12.72 51.08 107.78
N ALA A 773 12.84 51.87 108.86
CA ALA A 773 12.24 53.20 108.94
C ALA A 773 12.73 54.12 107.81
N GLY A 774 14.04 54.11 107.53
CA GLY A 774 14.64 54.90 106.43
C GLY A 774 14.24 54.38 105.05
N VAL A 775 13.89 53.10 104.93
CA VAL A 775 13.35 52.50 103.69
C VAL A 775 11.93 53.01 103.43
N ILE A 776 11.09 53.08 104.48
CA ILE A 776 9.72 53.62 104.39
C ILE A 776 9.74 55.11 104.04
N ASP A 777 10.56 55.91 104.72
CA ASP A 777 10.74 57.34 104.41
C ASP A 777 11.21 57.54 102.96
N SER A 778 12.15 56.70 102.49
CA SER A 778 12.67 56.76 101.11
C SER A 778 11.62 56.35 100.07
N ALA A 779 10.75 55.39 100.37
CA ALA A 779 9.66 54.98 99.47
C ALA A 779 8.61 56.10 99.35
N ILE A 780 8.17 56.67 100.48
CA ILE A 780 7.17 57.76 100.51
C ILE A 780 7.73 59.04 99.88
N ALA A 781 9.05 59.27 99.93
CA ALA A 781 9.69 60.37 99.22
C ALA A 781 9.59 60.30 97.67
N THR A 782 9.16 59.16 97.10
CA THR A 782 8.88 59.02 95.65
C THR A 782 7.41 59.20 95.26
N ALA A 783 6.52 59.42 96.24
CA ALA A 783 5.09 59.67 96.01
C ALA A 783 4.83 61.05 95.37
N LYS A 784 3.70 61.17 94.64
CA LYS A 784 3.13 62.45 94.22
C LYS A 784 2.43 63.16 95.38
N THR A 785 1.72 62.42 96.24
CA THR A 785 1.17 62.96 97.49
C THR A 785 2.31 63.35 98.43
N PRO A 786 2.46 64.63 98.81
CA PRO A 786 3.55 65.07 99.69
C PRO A 786 3.52 64.34 101.04
N VAL A 787 4.68 64.11 101.66
CA VAL A 787 4.84 63.34 102.92
C VAL A 787 3.87 63.75 104.05
N ARG A 788 3.40 65.01 104.09
CA ARG A 788 2.38 65.47 105.07
C ARG A 788 0.96 64.91 104.85
N GLY A 789 0.67 64.34 103.68
CA GLY A 789 -0.57 63.62 103.38
C GLY A 789 -0.51 62.12 103.66
N TRP A 790 0.63 61.62 104.17
CA TRP A 790 0.81 60.24 104.60
C TRP A 790 0.75 60.16 106.13
N THR A 791 -0.09 59.26 106.65
CA THR A 791 -0.18 58.98 108.09
C THR A 791 0.64 57.74 108.44
N LEU A 792 1.67 57.90 109.28
CA LEU A 792 2.54 56.80 109.74
C LEU A 792 2.21 56.35 111.16
N ALA A 793 2.00 55.06 111.37
CA ALA A 793 1.78 54.43 112.68
C ALA A 793 2.68 53.19 112.85
N LEU A 794 3.95 53.42 113.20
CA LEU A 794 5.02 52.42 113.14
C LEU A 794 5.53 51.99 114.52
N THR A 795 5.83 50.70 114.69
CA THR A 795 6.36 50.08 115.93
C THR A 795 7.69 49.37 115.71
N SER A 796 8.61 49.42 116.68
CA SER A 796 9.91 48.74 116.60
C SER A 796 9.85 47.28 117.07
N PRO A 797 10.59 46.34 116.44
CA PRO A 797 10.59 44.93 116.82
C PRO A 797 11.37 44.64 118.12
N PRO A 798 11.03 43.53 118.84
CA PRO A 798 11.72 43.11 120.07
C PRO A 798 13.02 42.31 119.80
N GLU A 799 13.97 42.38 120.75
CA GLU A 799 15.32 41.79 120.67
C GLU A 799 15.45 40.49 121.52
N PRO A 800 15.98 39.38 120.96
CA PRO A 800 16.36 38.19 121.71
C PRO A 800 17.81 37.68 121.47
N GLU A 801 18.28 36.79 122.35
CA GLU A 801 19.70 36.39 122.56
C GLU A 801 20.24 35.26 121.64
N PRO A 802 21.59 35.05 121.55
CA PRO A 802 22.22 34.21 120.51
C PRO A 802 22.68 32.80 120.95
N VAL A 803 22.67 31.82 120.03
CA VAL A 803 23.32 30.49 120.19
C VAL A 803 23.93 29.99 118.86
N ALA A 804 25.10 29.34 118.98
CA ALA A 804 25.96 28.59 118.02
C ALA A 804 25.30 27.81 116.85
N GLU A 805 25.98 27.30 115.80
CA GLU A 805 27.32 27.37 115.14
C GLU A 805 27.44 26.05 114.30
N GLN A 806 28.34 25.99 113.29
CA GLN A 806 28.88 24.78 112.60
C GLN A 806 28.10 24.13 111.43
N VAL A 807 28.68 23.40 110.44
CA VAL A 807 29.96 23.38 109.64
C VAL A 807 30.05 22.00 108.91
N VAL A 808 30.61 21.77 107.70
CA VAL A 808 30.88 22.54 106.44
C VAL A 808 31.24 21.52 105.31
N GLU A 809 31.87 21.92 104.18
CA GLU A 809 32.44 21.07 103.08
C GLU A 809 31.45 20.30 102.16
N ALA A 810 31.78 19.84 100.93
CA ALA A 810 32.70 20.34 99.87
C ALA A 810 32.51 19.55 98.52
N GLU A 811 33.01 20.15 97.42
CA GLU A 811 33.67 19.63 96.18
C GLU A 811 33.85 18.10 95.87
N PRO A 812 34.22 17.69 94.62
CA PRO A 812 34.02 18.26 93.26
C PRO A 812 33.85 17.20 92.09
N THR A 813 34.03 17.62 90.82
CA THR A 813 34.53 16.82 89.63
C THR A 813 33.59 15.76 88.97
N VAL A 814 33.67 15.39 87.66
CA VAL A 814 34.61 15.69 86.53
C VAL A 814 33.97 15.44 85.12
N GLU A 815 34.44 16.14 84.07
CA GLU A 815 34.47 15.86 82.58
C GLU A 815 33.22 15.35 81.78
N ALA A 816 33.07 15.57 80.46
CA ALA A 816 33.65 16.55 79.51
C ALA A 816 32.87 16.65 78.17
N GLU A 817 33.11 17.77 77.47
CA GLU A 817 32.78 18.24 76.09
C GLU A 817 33.14 17.31 74.89
N PRO A 818 32.87 17.69 73.59
CA PRO A 818 32.00 18.74 72.98
C PRO A 818 30.91 18.07 72.07
N ALA A 819 30.29 18.59 71.00
CA ALA A 819 30.23 19.83 70.16
C ALA A 819 28.79 19.94 69.56
N ALA A 820 28.21 21.04 69.03
CA ALA A 820 28.62 22.32 68.41
C ALA A 820 28.97 22.25 66.90
N ALA A 821 28.49 23.14 66.00
CA ALA A 821 27.57 24.29 66.09
C ALA A 821 26.87 24.51 64.70
N GLU A 822 25.64 25.05 64.52
CA GLU A 822 25.16 26.46 64.65
C GLU A 822 25.73 27.44 63.58
N ALA A 823 25.05 28.48 63.05
CA ALA A 823 23.70 29.04 63.26
C ALA A 823 23.20 29.90 62.04
N GLU A 824 21.87 30.12 61.94
CA GLU A 824 21.09 31.41 61.81
C GLU A 824 21.59 32.59 60.92
N ALA A 825 20.80 33.58 60.43
CA ALA A 825 19.36 33.97 60.41
C ALA A 825 19.12 34.94 59.19
N ALA A 826 17.95 35.05 58.54
CA ALA A 826 16.76 35.92 58.82
C ALA A 826 17.04 37.46 58.87
N VAL A 827 16.21 38.43 58.39
CA VAL A 827 14.89 38.44 57.68
C VAL A 827 14.55 39.88 57.11
N GLU A 828 13.55 40.04 56.22
CA GLU A 828 12.85 41.32 55.79
C GLU A 828 13.65 42.48 55.09
N SER A 829 13.08 43.52 54.41
CA SER A 829 11.93 43.65 53.47
C SER A 829 11.77 45.07 52.82
N GLN A 830 11.65 45.19 51.47
CA GLN A 830 11.11 46.34 50.66
C GLN A 830 11.70 47.78 50.89
N PRO A 831 11.30 48.88 50.18
CA PRO A 831 10.62 49.07 48.87
C PRO A 831 11.48 49.88 47.83
N ALA A 832 10.89 50.41 46.75
CA ALA A 832 11.55 51.25 45.70
C ALA A 832 11.37 52.77 45.92
N PRO A 833 12.25 53.64 45.35
CA PRO A 833 11.87 54.39 44.14
C PRO A 833 13.04 54.73 43.15
N ALA A 834 12.70 55.39 42.03
CA ALA A 834 13.62 55.96 41.01
C ALA A 834 13.86 57.49 41.26
N PRO A 835 14.62 58.28 40.44
CA PRO A 835 15.37 57.96 39.20
C PRO A 835 16.80 58.57 39.09
N GLY A 836 17.53 58.32 37.98
CA GLY A 836 18.42 59.35 37.41
C GLY A 836 19.72 58.93 36.68
N VAL A 837 19.90 59.51 35.48
CA VAL A 837 21.16 59.85 34.76
C VAL A 837 21.95 58.73 34.05
N GLU A 838 22.41 59.06 32.84
CA GLU A 838 23.19 58.23 31.92
C GLU A 838 24.69 58.16 32.29
N THR A 839 25.31 57.00 32.08
CA THR A 839 26.75 56.91 31.74
C THR A 839 26.98 55.81 30.70
N VAL A 840 27.43 56.20 29.50
CA VAL A 840 27.81 55.26 28.43
C VAL A 840 29.22 54.74 28.71
N ALA A 841 29.35 53.41 28.84
CA ALA A 841 30.64 52.71 28.86
C ALA A 841 31.16 52.47 27.41
N PRO A 842 32.48 52.33 27.19
CA PRO A 842 33.06 52.42 25.86
C PRO A 842 32.84 51.18 24.99
N VAL A 843 32.76 51.41 23.68
CA VAL A 843 32.70 50.39 22.63
C VAL A 843 34.04 49.65 22.53
N GLU A 844 33.99 48.32 22.56
CA GLU A 844 35.16 47.46 22.27
C GLU A 844 35.56 47.52 20.79
N PRO A 845 36.85 47.33 20.46
CA PRO A 845 37.29 47.28 19.05
C PRO A 845 36.66 46.08 18.32
N PRO A 846 36.40 46.19 17.00
CA PRO A 846 35.83 45.07 16.24
C PRO A 846 36.77 43.85 16.27
N ALA A 847 36.18 42.67 16.41
CA ALA A 847 36.92 41.41 16.48
C ALA A 847 37.75 41.18 15.21
N VAL A 848 38.96 40.66 15.38
CA VAL A 848 39.83 40.30 14.27
C VAL A 848 39.41 38.93 13.75
N VAL A 849 38.73 38.90 12.61
CA VAL A 849 38.48 37.67 11.85
C VAL A 849 39.82 37.12 11.35
N ASP A 850 40.13 35.85 11.63
CA ASP A 850 41.34 35.22 11.10
C ASP A 850 41.10 34.84 9.63
N PRO A 851 41.86 35.36 8.65
CA PRO A 851 41.71 34.95 7.25
C PRO A 851 42.02 33.46 7.01
N ASN A 852 42.66 32.78 7.97
CA ASN A 852 42.94 31.35 7.94
C ASN A 852 41.89 30.51 8.69
N TYR A 853 40.80 31.11 9.19
CA TYR A 853 39.77 30.38 9.93
C TYR A 853 39.17 29.27 9.06
N ALA A 854 39.30 28.02 9.51
CA ALA A 854 38.99 26.86 8.69
C ALA A 854 38.26 25.76 9.48
N PHE A 855 37.22 25.22 8.88
CA PHE A 855 36.41 24.13 9.43
C PHE A 855 36.06 23.16 8.30
N SER A 856 36.10 21.86 8.55
CA SER A 856 35.75 20.85 7.54
C SER A 856 35.05 19.66 8.19
N GLY A 857 34.02 19.14 7.52
CA GLY A 857 33.31 17.93 7.88
C GLY A 857 33.26 16.98 6.68
N GLN A 858 33.71 15.75 6.86
CA GLN A 858 33.70 14.73 5.80
C GLN A 858 32.81 13.57 6.20
N ARG A 859 31.85 13.20 5.34
CA ARG A 859 31.02 12.00 5.46
C ARG A 859 31.53 10.91 4.53
N SER A 860 31.82 9.74 5.08
CA SER A 860 32.14 8.54 4.31
C SER A 860 30.86 7.83 3.82
N ALA A 861 30.98 7.01 2.77
CA ALA A 861 29.90 6.11 2.32
C ALA A 861 29.44 5.09 3.39
N GLY A 862 30.19 4.92 4.49
CA GLY A 862 29.78 4.15 5.66
C GLY A 862 28.90 4.92 6.66
N GLY A 863 28.52 6.16 6.35
CA GLY A 863 27.72 7.04 7.20
C GLY A 863 28.50 7.79 8.28
N GLU A 864 29.73 7.36 8.61
CA GLU A 864 30.60 8.04 9.58
C GLU A 864 30.98 9.45 9.11
N VAL A 865 30.83 10.43 10.01
CA VAL A 865 31.20 11.84 9.80
C VAL A 865 32.38 12.20 10.69
N VAL A 866 33.46 12.71 10.10
CA VAL A 866 34.64 13.21 10.82
C VAL A 866 34.67 14.72 10.72
N LEU A 867 34.84 15.42 11.85
CA LEU A 867 34.96 16.89 11.89
C LEU A 867 36.39 17.34 12.24
N SER A 868 36.84 18.43 11.61
CA SER A 868 38.20 18.95 11.78
C SER A 868 38.29 20.48 11.64
N GLY A 869 39.38 21.05 12.17
CA GLY A 869 39.70 22.47 12.03
C GLY A 869 39.45 23.27 13.31
N GLN A 870 38.72 24.37 13.21
CA GLN A 870 38.50 25.35 14.27
C GLN A 870 37.01 25.57 14.56
N LEU A 871 36.67 25.71 15.85
CA LEU A 871 35.36 26.16 16.30
C LEU A 871 35.50 27.30 17.33
N PRO A 872 34.53 28.23 17.42
CA PRO A 872 34.69 29.46 18.20
C PRO A 872 34.57 29.26 19.72
N SER A 873 34.04 28.14 20.20
CA SER A 873 33.89 27.88 21.64
C SER A 873 33.57 26.41 21.96
N ASP A 874 33.82 25.97 23.20
CA ASP A 874 33.44 24.64 23.69
C ASP A 874 31.93 24.32 23.56
N PRO A 875 30.99 25.26 23.81
CA PRO A 875 29.58 25.06 23.48
C PRO A 875 29.32 24.74 22.01
N ALA A 876 30.01 25.41 21.07
CA ALA A 876 29.87 25.12 19.63
C ALA A 876 30.41 23.72 19.29
N LEU A 877 31.51 23.29 19.89
CA LEU A 877 32.04 21.93 19.76
C LEU A 877 31.04 20.88 20.21
N ARG A 878 30.41 21.06 21.38
CA ARG A 878 29.37 20.15 21.88
C ARG A 878 28.12 20.14 21.01
N TYR A 879 27.74 21.30 20.47
CA TYR A 879 26.59 21.44 19.58
C TYR A 879 26.79 20.68 18.27
N PHE A 880 27.89 20.93 17.55
CA PHE A 880 28.14 20.22 16.28
C PHE A 880 28.44 18.73 16.47
N ALA A 881 29.07 18.32 17.58
CA ALA A 881 29.19 16.90 17.94
C ALA A 881 27.82 16.21 18.12
N SER A 882 26.83 16.91 18.69
CA SER A 882 25.46 16.38 18.82
C SER A 882 24.69 16.30 17.51
N ILE A 883 25.13 17.03 16.46
CA ILE A 883 24.53 17.01 15.13
C ILE A 883 25.20 15.94 14.25
N SER A 884 26.54 15.83 14.26
CA SER A 884 27.27 14.86 13.43
C SER A 884 27.27 13.43 13.98
N GLY A 885 27.17 13.26 15.31
CA GLY A 885 27.28 11.96 15.98
C GLY A 885 28.66 11.27 15.86
N GLY A 886 29.66 11.96 15.31
CA GLY A 886 30.92 11.35 14.86
C GLY A 886 32.17 11.79 15.63
N ASP A 887 33.34 11.36 15.16
CA ASP A 887 34.62 11.64 15.82
C ASP A 887 35.04 13.11 15.66
N ILE A 888 35.37 13.73 16.79
CA ILE A 888 35.77 15.13 16.95
C ILE A 888 37.26 15.30 17.27
N ALA A 889 38.06 14.23 17.17
CA ALA A 889 39.48 14.20 17.52
C ALA A 889 40.39 15.22 16.78
N ALA A 890 39.89 15.89 15.73
CA ALA A 890 40.63 16.85 14.91
C ALA A 890 40.15 18.32 15.01
N ILE A 891 39.29 18.67 15.97
CA ILE A 891 38.88 20.07 16.21
C ILE A 891 39.76 20.74 17.28
N SER A 892 40.03 22.02 17.07
CA SER A 892 40.61 22.96 18.04
C SER A 892 39.65 24.13 18.32
N ILE A 893 39.73 24.73 19.52
CA ILE A 893 39.00 25.96 19.84
C ILE A 893 39.86 27.17 19.45
N ALA A 894 39.32 28.08 18.65
CA ALA A 894 39.99 29.30 18.22
C ALA A 894 39.01 30.46 18.04
N GLU A 895 39.38 31.64 18.51
CA GLU A 895 38.64 32.90 18.28
C GLU A 895 38.86 33.41 16.84
N GLY A 896 37.96 34.28 16.36
CA GLY A 896 38.09 34.89 15.02
C GLY A 896 37.19 34.31 13.91
N ALA A 897 36.16 33.53 14.25
CA ALA A 897 35.12 33.13 13.30
C ALA A 897 34.26 34.35 12.87
N PRO A 898 33.79 34.43 11.61
CA PRO A 898 32.83 35.46 11.19
C PRO A 898 31.43 35.25 11.80
N GLU A 899 30.64 36.33 11.88
CA GLU A 899 29.33 36.32 12.58
C GLU A 899 28.31 35.31 12.02
N THR A 900 28.36 35.03 10.71
CA THR A 900 27.51 34.03 10.03
C THR A 900 28.01 32.59 10.19
N PHE A 901 29.19 32.35 10.76
CA PHE A 901 29.82 31.03 10.77
C PHE A 901 28.95 29.94 11.41
N LEU A 902 28.35 30.20 12.57
CA LEU A 902 27.56 29.18 13.29
C LEU A 902 26.29 28.72 12.56
N PRO A 903 25.38 29.61 12.08
CA PRO A 903 24.20 29.17 11.33
C PRO A 903 24.54 28.52 9.99
N SER A 904 25.56 29.00 9.27
CA SER A 904 26.03 28.38 8.02
C SER A 904 26.70 27.02 8.27
N ALA A 905 27.47 26.86 9.35
CA ALA A 905 28.05 25.58 9.75
C ALA A 905 26.98 24.54 10.10
N GLU A 906 25.90 24.95 10.79
CA GLU A 906 24.76 24.06 11.05
C GLU A 906 24.05 23.68 9.75
N THR A 907 23.76 24.65 8.89
CA THR A 907 23.08 24.43 7.60
C THR A 907 23.89 23.48 6.71
N GLY A 908 25.22 23.68 6.63
CA GLY A 908 26.15 22.80 5.93
C GLY A 908 26.24 21.39 6.51
N LEU A 909 26.34 21.27 7.84
CA LEU A 909 26.47 19.97 8.50
C LEU A 909 25.18 19.15 8.38
N ARG A 910 24.01 19.80 8.49
CA ARG A 910 22.71 19.16 8.21
C ARG A 910 22.60 18.75 6.74
N ALA A 911 23.02 19.60 5.81
CA ALA A 911 23.02 19.27 4.38
C ALA A 911 23.96 18.08 4.05
N LEU A 912 25.14 18.00 4.68
CA LEU A 912 26.05 16.86 4.59
C LEU A 912 25.43 15.56 5.13
N LEU A 913 24.57 15.66 6.15
CA LEU A 913 23.83 14.53 6.72
C LEU A 913 22.66 14.02 5.84
N TYR A 914 22.31 14.72 4.75
CA TYR A 914 21.39 14.24 3.71
C TYR A 914 22.10 13.63 2.47
N LEU A 915 23.44 13.66 2.41
CA LEU A 915 24.23 13.04 1.33
C LEU A 915 24.67 11.62 1.72
N LEU A 916 24.84 10.72 0.74
CA LEU A 916 25.38 9.37 0.96
C LEU A 916 26.85 9.44 1.41
N GLU A 917 27.64 10.24 0.70
CA GLU A 917 29.01 10.63 1.05
C GLU A 917 29.25 12.07 0.60
N GLY A 918 30.20 12.77 1.23
CA GLY A 918 30.49 14.16 0.88
C GLY A 918 31.52 14.85 1.77
N GLN A 919 31.78 16.11 1.44
CA GLN A 919 32.69 17.01 2.14
C GLN A 919 32.09 18.42 2.20
N LEU A 920 32.03 18.96 3.41
CA LEU A 920 31.76 20.35 3.74
C LEU A 920 33.09 21.01 4.10
N ASP A 921 33.44 22.13 3.46
CA ASP A 921 34.63 22.91 3.78
C ASP A 921 34.28 24.39 3.96
N PHE A 922 34.82 25.03 5.00
CA PHE A 922 34.89 26.48 5.16
C PHE A 922 36.35 26.91 5.17
N ALA A 923 36.73 27.83 4.26
CA ALA A 923 38.07 28.40 4.22
C ALA A 923 38.08 29.75 3.49
N ASN A 924 38.97 30.67 3.92
CA ASN A 924 39.13 32.02 3.33
C ASN A 924 37.82 32.86 3.31
N GLY A 925 36.85 32.55 4.19
CA GLY A 925 35.56 33.23 4.27
C GLY A 925 34.44 32.64 3.42
N ALA A 926 34.68 31.58 2.62
CA ALA A 926 33.68 30.95 1.76
C ALA A 926 33.39 29.50 2.18
N TRP A 927 32.17 29.04 1.87
CA TRP A 927 31.71 27.67 2.09
C TRP A 927 31.74 26.85 0.79
N SER A 928 32.03 25.55 0.90
CA SER A 928 31.79 24.58 -0.17
C SER A 928 31.16 23.30 0.37
N LEU A 929 30.19 22.75 -0.36
CA LEU A 929 29.57 21.45 -0.08
C LEU A 929 29.55 20.60 -1.34
N ARG A 930 30.13 19.41 -1.25
CA ARG A 930 30.29 18.49 -2.39
C ARG A 930 29.96 17.07 -1.96
N GLY A 931 29.34 16.28 -2.82
CA GLY A 931 29.00 14.89 -2.50
C GLY A 931 27.91 14.29 -3.38
N ILE A 932 27.47 13.09 -3.01
CA ILE A 932 26.49 12.30 -3.76
C ILE A 932 25.17 12.26 -2.98
N ALA A 933 24.09 12.78 -3.58
CA ALA A 933 22.73 12.62 -3.06
C ALA A 933 22.12 11.32 -3.57
N ALA A 934 21.32 10.62 -2.76
CA ALA A 934 20.76 9.31 -3.10
C ALA A 934 19.85 9.35 -4.35
N ASP A 935 19.07 10.42 -4.49
CA ASP A 935 18.14 10.67 -5.58
C ASP A 935 17.98 12.19 -5.81
N ASP A 936 17.25 12.58 -6.86
CA ASP A 936 17.07 13.99 -7.23
C ASP A 936 16.17 14.77 -6.25
N GLY A 937 15.36 14.09 -5.44
CA GLY A 937 14.60 14.66 -4.33
C GLY A 937 15.51 15.03 -3.16
N ALA A 938 16.36 14.10 -2.72
CA ALA A 938 17.41 14.36 -1.72
C ALA A 938 18.36 15.49 -2.17
N ARG A 939 18.74 15.49 -3.45
CA ARG A 939 19.53 16.55 -4.08
C ARG A 939 18.83 17.90 -4.04
N THR A 940 17.54 17.93 -4.38
CA THR A 940 16.72 19.15 -4.34
C THR A 940 16.56 19.68 -2.92
N ALA A 941 16.34 18.81 -1.94
CA ALA A 941 16.25 19.18 -0.52
C ALA A 941 17.56 19.80 0.00
N VAL A 942 18.72 19.20 -0.33
CA VAL A 942 20.04 19.74 0.02
C VAL A 942 20.26 21.13 -0.62
N LEU A 943 19.96 21.29 -1.91
CA LEU A 943 20.14 22.57 -2.59
C LEU A 943 19.18 23.65 -2.08
N ALA A 944 17.94 23.29 -1.74
CA ALA A 944 16.97 24.19 -1.11
C ALA A 944 17.40 24.64 0.30
N ALA A 945 17.97 23.74 1.10
CA ALA A 945 18.49 24.06 2.43
C ALA A 945 19.67 25.05 2.35
N ILE A 946 20.63 24.85 1.45
CA ILE A 946 21.74 25.81 1.25
C ILE A 946 21.22 27.15 0.70
N ALA A 947 20.23 27.14 -0.21
CA ALA A 947 19.63 28.37 -0.75
C ALA A 947 18.83 29.19 0.28
N ALA A 948 18.49 28.61 1.44
CA ALA A 948 17.81 29.28 2.54
C ALA A 948 18.77 29.89 3.59
N ASP A 949 20.08 29.64 3.50
CA ASP A 949 21.08 30.23 4.38
C ASP A 949 21.17 31.76 4.16
N PRO A 950 21.09 32.62 5.20
CA PRO A 950 21.40 34.04 5.09
C PRO A 950 22.77 34.36 4.46
N GLY A 951 23.73 33.42 4.52
CA GLY A 951 25.04 33.47 3.87
C GLY A 951 25.12 32.84 2.47
N ALA A 952 24.01 32.44 1.84
CA ALA A 952 23.97 31.66 0.58
C ALA A 952 24.83 32.20 -0.59
N ALA A 953 25.17 33.50 -0.59
CA ALA A 953 26.03 34.12 -1.61
C ALA A 953 27.49 33.63 -1.57
N ASP A 954 27.97 33.15 -0.42
CA ASP A 954 29.35 32.71 -0.21
C ASP A 954 29.52 31.17 -0.31
N TRP A 955 28.50 30.46 -0.81
CA TRP A 955 28.49 29.01 -0.98
C TRP A 955 28.86 28.54 -2.39
N THR A 956 29.57 27.42 -2.46
CA THR A 956 29.83 26.67 -3.69
C THR A 956 29.38 25.22 -3.55
N THR A 957 28.36 24.82 -4.33
CA THR A 957 27.76 23.48 -4.26
C THR A 957 28.08 22.66 -5.49
N ALA A 958 28.48 21.40 -5.30
CA ALA A 958 28.54 20.40 -6.37
C ALA A 958 27.98 19.07 -5.84
N ILE A 959 26.66 18.91 -5.98
CA ILE A 959 25.94 17.70 -5.57
C ILE A 959 25.61 16.89 -6.82
N ASP A 960 26.21 15.72 -6.91
CA ASP A 960 25.97 14.75 -7.97
C ASP A 960 24.97 13.67 -7.52
N LEU A 961 24.48 12.89 -8.47
CA LEU A 961 23.68 11.68 -8.23
C LEU A 961 24.59 10.46 -8.37
N PRO A 962 24.26 9.30 -7.76
CA PRO A 962 25.00 8.06 -8.00
C PRO A 962 25.02 7.76 -9.50
N PRO A 963 26.14 7.25 -10.05
CA PRO A 963 26.15 6.78 -11.42
C PRO A 963 25.07 5.70 -11.60
N PRO A 964 24.32 5.69 -12.71
CA PRO A 964 23.37 4.62 -12.97
C PRO A 964 24.11 3.27 -12.93
N PRO A 965 23.51 2.21 -12.37
CA PRO A 965 24.15 0.91 -12.29
C PRO A 965 24.61 0.46 -13.68
N PRO A 966 25.82 -0.11 -13.82
CA PRO A 966 26.39 -0.42 -15.12
C PRO A 966 25.47 -1.36 -15.89
N GLU A 967 25.07 -0.94 -17.08
CA GLU A 967 24.23 -1.72 -18.00
C GLU A 967 24.92 -3.08 -18.27
N PRO A 968 24.27 -4.21 -17.98
CA PRO A 968 24.93 -5.51 -17.96
C PRO A 968 25.36 -5.91 -19.38
N GLU A 969 26.64 -6.29 -19.54
CA GLU A 969 27.12 -6.84 -20.82
C GLU A 969 26.28 -8.06 -21.23
N PRO A 970 25.91 -8.18 -22.52
CA PRO A 970 25.04 -9.26 -23.00
C PRO A 970 25.74 -10.61 -22.92
N ALA A 971 25.48 -11.34 -21.83
CA ALA A 971 25.89 -12.72 -21.67
C ALA A 971 25.28 -13.61 -22.77
N PRO A 972 25.99 -14.65 -23.25
CA PRO A 972 25.42 -15.61 -24.19
C PRO A 972 24.22 -16.33 -23.55
N PRO A 973 23.14 -16.61 -24.31
CA PRO A 973 21.89 -17.09 -23.75
C PRO A 973 22.08 -18.47 -23.07
N PRO A 974 21.61 -18.64 -21.82
CA PRO A 974 21.55 -19.95 -21.20
C PRO A 974 20.55 -20.86 -21.94
N PRO A 975 20.75 -22.19 -21.97
CA PRO A 975 19.77 -23.11 -22.52
C PRO A 975 18.46 -23.05 -21.70
N PRO A 976 17.29 -23.28 -22.32
CA PRO A 976 16.00 -23.13 -21.64
C PRO A 976 15.84 -24.18 -20.54
N VAL A 977 15.88 -23.72 -19.29
CA VAL A 977 15.42 -24.49 -18.13
C VAL A 977 13.92 -24.29 -18.03
N ALA A 978 13.14 -25.36 -18.22
CA ALA A 978 11.70 -25.32 -18.01
C ALA A 978 11.41 -25.05 -16.52
N PRO A 979 10.34 -24.29 -16.17
CA PRO A 979 10.02 -23.99 -14.79
C PRO A 979 9.72 -25.28 -14.02
N VAL A 980 10.59 -25.60 -13.07
CA VAL A 980 10.29 -26.59 -12.03
C VAL A 980 9.50 -25.85 -10.95
N PRO A 981 8.27 -26.26 -10.61
CA PRO A 981 7.52 -25.62 -9.53
C PRO A 981 8.27 -25.84 -8.21
N VAL A 982 8.67 -24.74 -7.57
CA VAL A 982 9.37 -24.76 -6.29
C VAL A 982 8.36 -25.06 -5.18
N ASP A 983 8.54 -26.16 -4.47
CA ASP A 983 7.64 -26.57 -3.39
C ASP A 983 7.90 -25.76 -2.11
N ILE A 984 7.28 -24.59 -2.02
CA ILE A 984 7.33 -23.71 -0.85
C ILE A 984 6.82 -24.37 0.43
N THR A 985 6.04 -25.47 0.36
CA THR A 985 5.50 -26.14 1.56
C THR A 985 6.61 -26.77 2.41
N ALA A 986 7.76 -27.10 1.80
CA ALA A 986 8.92 -27.63 2.50
C ALA A 986 9.62 -26.61 3.42
N CYS A 987 9.51 -25.31 3.12
CA CYS A 987 10.21 -24.23 3.85
C CYS A 987 9.26 -23.26 4.59
N ALA A 988 7.95 -23.30 4.31
CA ALA A 988 6.95 -22.53 5.04
C ALA A 988 6.76 -22.96 6.51
N ALA A 989 7.00 -24.24 6.83
CA ALA A 989 6.74 -24.79 8.18
C ALA A 989 7.66 -24.22 9.29
N PRO A 990 9.00 -24.10 9.11
CA PRO A 990 9.87 -23.39 10.04
C PRO A 990 9.44 -21.94 10.30
N ILE A 991 9.09 -21.20 9.24
CA ILE A 991 8.69 -19.78 9.32
C ILE A 991 7.37 -19.60 10.10
N ALA A 992 6.43 -20.55 9.94
CA ALA A 992 5.21 -20.60 10.74
C ALA A 992 5.50 -20.95 12.22
N GLU A 993 6.44 -21.87 12.49
CA GLU A 993 6.87 -22.18 13.86
C GLU A 993 7.58 -20.99 14.53
N PHE A 994 8.45 -20.29 13.81
CA PHE A 994 9.09 -19.04 14.24
C PHE A 994 8.03 -18.01 14.66
N SER A 995 7.09 -17.73 13.78
CA SER A 995 6.01 -16.76 14.00
C SER A 995 5.16 -17.11 15.23
N ALA A 996 4.86 -18.39 15.44
CA ALA A 996 4.09 -18.87 16.59
C ALA A 996 4.78 -18.65 17.95
N ARG A 997 6.10 -18.40 17.99
CA ARG A 997 6.87 -18.12 19.22
C ARG A 997 6.86 -16.65 19.62
N ASN A 998 6.42 -15.74 18.75
CA ASN A 998 6.43 -14.28 18.93
C ASN A 998 7.76 -13.75 19.51
N SER A 999 8.87 -14.12 18.86
CA SER A 999 10.24 -13.89 19.37
C SER A 999 10.83 -12.51 19.02
N ILE A 1000 10.15 -11.71 18.19
CA ILE A 1000 10.56 -10.34 17.87
C ILE A 1000 9.89 -9.39 18.87
N LEU A 1001 10.70 -8.69 19.67
CA LEU A 1001 10.24 -7.79 20.72
C LEU A 1001 10.52 -6.33 20.35
N PHE A 1002 9.64 -5.43 20.80
CA PHE A 1002 9.77 -3.98 20.59
C PHE A 1002 9.75 -3.23 21.91
N GLN A 1003 10.35 -2.03 21.92
CA GLN A 1003 10.20 -1.11 23.04
C GLN A 1003 8.75 -0.62 23.16
N SER A 1004 8.32 -0.33 24.39
CA SER A 1004 6.92 0.02 24.69
C SER A 1004 6.50 1.30 23.96
N GLY A 1005 5.39 1.24 23.23
CA GLY A 1005 4.87 2.36 22.42
C GLY A 1005 5.68 2.69 21.15
N ALA A 1006 6.72 1.93 20.81
CA ALA A 1006 7.61 2.23 19.68
C ALA A 1006 7.68 1.08 18.65
N ALA A 1007 8.17 1.41 17.46
CA ALA A 1007 8.61 0.47 16.43
C ALA A 1007 10.09 0.08 16.55
N LEU A 1008 10.81 0.59 17.56
CA LEU A 1008 12.20 0.23 17.81
C LEU A 1008 12.31 -1.21 18.36
N ILE A 1009 12.96 -2.09 17.60
CA ILE A 1009 13.22 -3.48 17.97
C ILE A 1009 14.14 -3.53 19.20
N ALA A 1010 13.85 -4.43 20.13
CA ALA A 1010 14.69 -4.68 21.31
C ALA A 1010 15.87 -5.58 20.92
N ALA A 1011 17.09 -5.26 21.39
CA ALA A 1011 18.33 -5.95 20.99
C ALA A 1011 18.35 -7.46 21.32
N GLU A 1012 17.56 -7.89 22.31
CA GLU A 1012 17.34 -9.30 22.60
C GLU A 1012 16.70 -10.09 21.44
N SER A 1013 16.12 -9.39 20.46
CA SER A 1013 15.49 -9.97 19.25
C SER A 1013 16.48 -10.25 18.12
N ASP A 1014 17.72 -9.76 18.18
CA ASP A 1014 18.68 -9.89 17.07
C ASP A 1014 18.92 -11.35 16.69
N ALA A 1015 19.03 -12.25 17.68
CA ALA A 1015 19.21 -13.68 17.45
C ALA A 1015 17.98 -14.35 16.79
N ALA A 1016 16.78 -13.81 17.00
CA ALA A 1016 15.57 -14.28 16.34
C ALA A 1016 15.48 -13.76 14.90
N LEU A 1017 15.96 -12.54 14.64
CA LEU A 1017 16.06 -12.00 13.28
C LEU A 1017 17.14 -12.71 12.45
N ASP A 1018 18.24 -13.13 13.08
CA ASP A 1018 19.27 -13.98 12.47
C ASP A 1018 18.70 -15.37 12.09
N GLU A 1019 17.90 -15.98 12.98
CA GLU A 1019 17.20 -17.26 12.73
C GLU A 1019 16.21 -17.13 11.57
N LEU A 1020 15.37 -16.09 11.59
CA LEU A 1020 14.40 -15.83 10.52
C LEU A 1020 15.07 -15.56 9.16
N ALA A 1021 16.19 -14.83 9.13
CA ALA A 1021 16.94 -14.61 7.89
C ALA A 1021 17.51 -15.92 7.31
N LEU A 1022 17.92 -16.87 8.16
CA LEU A 1022 18.38 -18.20 7.73
C LEU A 1022 17.24 -19.07 7.19
N ASP A 1023 16.07 -19.05 7.84
CA ASP A 1023 14.87 -19.75 7.33
C ASP A 1023 14.38 -19.16 6.00
N LEU A 1024 14.37 -17.83 5.87
CA LEU A 1024 14.01 -17.14 4.62
C LEU A 1024 15.01 -17.38 3.48
N ALA A 1025 16.29 -17.64 3.79
CA ALA A 1025 17.28 -18.06 2.81
C ALA A 1025 17.03 -19.49 2.27
N ALA A 1026 16.29 -20.33 2.99
CA ALA A 1026 15.84 -21.65 2.52
C ALA A 1026 14.60 -21.57 1.60
N CYS A 1027 13.85 -20.46 1.62
CA CYS A 1027 12.82 -20.13 0.65
C CYS A 1027 13.31 -19.00 -0.29
N PRO A 1028 14.20 -19.20 -1.29
CA PRO A 1028 14.72 -18.08 -2.09
C PRO A 1028 13.69 -17.37 -2.97
N ASP A 1029 12.69 -18.10 -3.50
CA ASP A 1029 11.79 -17.62 -4.57
C ASP A 1029 10.39 -17.16 -4.08
N ALA A 1030 10.07 -17.35 -2.79
CA ALA A 1030 8.74 -17.05 -2.23
C ALA A 1030 8.54 -15.54 -1.97
N VAL A 1031 7.30 -15.06 -1.97
CA VAL A 1031 6.96 -13.73 -1.44
C VAL A 1031 6.77 -13.82 0.08
N VAL A 1032 7.32 -12.87 0.82
CA VAL A 1032 7.34 -12.86 2.29
C VAL A 1032 6.50 -11.69 2.79
N HIS A 1033 5.42 -11.97 3.52
CA HIS A 1033 4.64 -10.95 4.22
C HIS A 1033 5.06 -10.89 5.68
N ILE A 1034 5.16 -9.68 6.20
CA ILE A 1034 5.52 -9.37 7.58
C ILE A 1034 4.36 -8.57 8.16
N GLU A 1035 3.61 -9.22 9.04
CA GLU A 1035 2.27 -8.83 9.46
C GLU A 1035 2.33 -8.33 10.91
N GLY A 1036 2.20 -7.02 11.09
CA GLY A 1036 2.23 -6.34 12.39
C GLY A 1036 0.87 -6.28 13.05
N HIS A 1037 0.82 -6.56 14.35
CA HIS A 1037 -0.39 -6.51 15.16
C HIS A 1037 -0.17 -5.82 16.52
N THR A 1038 -1.21 -5.17 17.04
CA THR A 1038 -1.29 -4.62 18.40
C THR A 1038 -2.39 -5.32 19.20
N ASP A 1039 -2.46 -4.99 20.48
CA ASP A 1039 -3.64 -5.17 21.32
C ASP A 1039 -4.53 -3.91 21.31
N ALA A 1040 -5.75 -4.02 21.84
CA ALA A 1040 -6.73 -2.95 21.92
C ALA A 1040 -6.47 -1.94 23.07
N ASP A 1041 -5.21 -1.57 23.28
CA ASP A 1041 -4.80 -0.49 24.20
C ASP A 1041 -4.33 0.71 23.37
N GLY A 1042 -5.19 1.71 23.15
CA GLY A 1042 -4.80 2.94 22.47
C GLY A 1042 -5.94 3.58 21.68
N ASP A 1043 -5.54 4.37 20.69
CA ASP A 1043 -6.38 4.83 19.58
C ASP A 1043 -6.20 3.87 18.40
N GLU A 1044 -7.27 3.55 17.67
CA GLU A 1044 -7.25 2.56 16.58
C GLU A 1044 -6.32 3.00 15.42
N GLY A 1045 -6.30 4.30 15.09
CA GLY A 1045 -5.44 4.86 14.05
C GLY A 1045 -3.96 4.83 14.44
N LEU A 1046 -3.64 5.19 15.69
CA LEU A 1046 -2.29 5.06 16.24
C LEU A 1046 -1.84 3.60 16.33
N ASN A 1047 -2.74 2.67 16.69
CA ASN A 1047 -2.45 1.24 16.73
C ASN A 1047 -2.23 0.67 15.32
N MET A 1048 -2.99 1.10 14.32
CA MET A 1048 -2.75 0.78 12.92
C MET A 1048 -1.39 1.28 12.46
N ALA A 1049 -1.07 2.56 12.63
CA ALA A 1049 0.22 3.15 12.25
C ALA A 1049 1.42 2.47 12.96
N LEU A 1050 1.30 2.20 14.26
CA LEU A 1050 2.30 1.48 15.05
C LEU A 1050 2.50 0.03 14.57
N SER A 1051 1.45 -0.61 14.05
CA SER A 1051 1.55 -1.96 13.49
C SER A 1051 2.30 -1.99 12.15
N VAL A 1052 2.06 -1.00 11.27
CA VAL A 1052 2.79 -0.83 10.00
C VAL A 1052 4.27 -0.58 10.27
N ALA A 1053 4.59 0.43 11.08
CA ALA A 1053 5.96 0.81 11.39
C ALA A 1053 6.78 -0.33 12.03
N ARG A 1054 6.13 -1.22 12.80
CA ARG A 1054 6.75 -2.44 13.36
C ARG A 1054 7.04 -3.50 12.31
N ALA A 1055 6.17 -3.68 11.32
CA ALA A 1055 6.43 -4.57 10.20
C ALA A 1055 7.57 -4.03 9.31
N GLU A 1056 7.58 -2.72 9.03
CA GLU A 1056 8.64 -2.04 8.27
C GLU A 1056 10.01 -2.15 8.95
N ALA A 1057 10.10 -1.95 10.26
CA ALA A 1057 11.35 -2.11 11.02
C ALA A 1057 11.90 -3.55 10.94
N VAL A 1058 11.03 -4.57 10.83
CA VAL A 1058 11.45 -5.97 10.64
C VAL A 1058 11.87 -6.24 9.19
N VAL A 1059 11.23 -5.61 8.20
CA VAL A 1059 11.71 -5.63 6.80
C VAL A 1059 13.12 -5.07 6.73
N GLU A 1060 13.37 -3.87 7.28
CA GLU A 1060 14.70 -3.24 7.31
C GLU A 1060 15.75 -4.13 8.02
N ALA A 1061 15.39 -4.71 9.16
CA ALA A 1061 16.27 -5.60 9.92
C ALA A 1061 16.60 -6.91 9.20
N LEU A 1062 15.75 -7.39 8.29
CA LEU A 1062 15.98 -8.57 7.44
C LEU A 1062 16.74 -8.23 6.15
N VAL A 1063 16.49 -7.06 5.55
CA VAL A 1063 17.30 -6.52 4.43
C VAL A 1063 18.76 -6.37 4.86
N THR A 1064 18.99 -5.83 6.06
CA THR A 1064 20.33 -5.72 6.68
C THR A 1064 21.00 -7.09 6.87
N ARG A 1065 20.20 -8.17 7.00
CA ARG A 1065 20.66 -9.56 7.11
C ARG A 1065 20.76 -10.30 5.76
N GLY A 1066 20.58 -9.59 4.64
CA GLY A 1066 20.77 -10.11 3.29
C GLY A 1066 19.53 -10.75 2.65
N VAL A 1067 18.34 -10.62 3.25
CA VAL A 1067 17.10 -11.01 2.57
C VAL A 1067 16.77 -9.97 1.49
N ALA A 1068 16.46 -10.41 0.27
CA ALA A 1068 16.26 -9.51 -0.86
C ALA A 1068 15.03 -8.59 -0.64
N PRO A 1069 15.15 -7.25 -0.78
CA PRO A 1069 14.04 -6.32 -0.54
C PRO A 1069 12.82 -6.56 -1.43
N ALA A 1070 13.03 -6.93 -2.70
CA ALA A 1070 12.00 -7.07 -3.73
C ALA A 1070 11.02 -8.25 -3.52
N ARG A 1071 11.01 -8.85 -2.33
CA ARG A 1071 10.14 -9.96 -1.93
C ARG A 1071 9.71 -9.90 -0.45
N LEU A 1072 9.92 -8.76 0.21
CA LEU A 1072 9.49 -8.48 1.59
C LEU A 1072 8.36 -7.43 1.57
N TYR A 1073 7.24 -7.74 2.21
CA TYR A 1073 6.06 -6.87 2.26
C TYR A 1073 5.64 -6.61 3.72
N ALA A 1074 5.74 -5.36 4.16
CA ALA A 1074 5.18 -4.94 5.45
C ALA A 1074 3.66 -4.74 5.34
N VAL A 1075 2.90 -5.30 6.29
CA VAL A 1075 1.45 -5.13 6.42
C VAL A 1075 1.11 -4.84 7.87
N GLY A 1076 0.36 -3.77 8.14
CA GLY A 1076 -0.20 -3.49 9.46
C GLY A 1076 -1.66 -3.90 9.54
N TYR A 1077 -2.06 -4.51 10.66
CA TYR A 1077 -3.45 -4.85 10.97
C TYR A 1077 -4.00 -4.13 12.21
N GLY A 1078 -3.18 -3.33 12.90
CA GLY A 1078 -3.51 -2.76 14.21
C GLY A 1078 -4.02 -3.83 15.18
N GLU A 1079 -5.11 -3.52 15.86
CA GLU A 1079 -5.80 -4.41 16.80
C GLU A 1079 -6.87 -5.30 16.15
N THR A 1080 -7.13 -5.16 14.84
CA THR A 1080 -8.28 -5.77 14.14
C THR A 1080 -8.23 -7.31 14.05
N ALA A 1081 -7.05 -7.91 14.26
CA ALA A 1081 -6.82 -9.36 14.20
C ALA A 1081 -6.22 -9.93 15.51
N PRO A 1082 -6.99 -9.95 16.61
CA PRO A 1082 -6.57 -10.53 17.88
C PRO A 1082 -6.59 -12.06 17.83
N ILE A 1083 -5.59 -12.70 18.43
CA ILE A 1083 -5.50 -14.17 18.59
C ILE A 1083 -5.79 -14.63 20.03
N ALA A 1084 -5.89 -13.68 20.95
CA ALA A 1084 -6.18 -13.92 22.35
C ALA A 1084 -7.04 -12.78 22.94
N ASP A 1085 -7.56 -13.02 24.14
CA ASP A 1085 -8.44 -12.10 24.85
C ASP A 1085 -7.72 -10.81 25.30
N ASN A 1086 -8.18 -9.66 24.79
CA ASN A 1086 -7.67 -8.33 25.15
C ASN A 1086 -8.00 -7.96 26.61
N ASP A 1087 -8.93 -8.60 27.31
CA ASP A 1087 -9.21 -8.31 28.72
C ASP A 1087 -8.08 -8.78 29.67
N THR A 1088 -7.08 -9.51 29.16
CA THR A 1088 -5.98 -10.05 29.97
C THR A 1088 -4.61 -9.56 29.51
N ALA A 1089 -3.73 -9.20 30.46
CA ALA A 1089 -2.34 -8.83 30.15
C ALA A 1089 -1.55 -9.94 29.43
N GLN A 1090 -1.95 -11.20 29.59
CA GLN A 1090 -1.38 -12.33 28.84
C GLN A 1090 -1.86 -12.36 27.39
N GLY A 1091 -3.15 -12.13 27.13
CA GLY A 1091 -3.72 -12.09 25.79
C GLY A 1091 -3.30 -10.85 25.01
N LYS A 1092 -3.28 -9.67 25.64
CA LYS A 1092 -2.65 -8.44 25.10
C LYS A 1092 -1.23 -8.69 24.58
N ARG A 1093 -0.40 -9.40 25.35
CA ARG A 1093 0.98 -9.77 24.95
C ARG A 1093 1.04 -10.81 23.82
N LEU A 1094 -0.03 -11.57 23.56
CA LEU A 1094 -0.13 -12.45 22.39
C LEU A 1094 -0.65 -11.68 21.15
N ASN A 1095 -1.47 -10.65 21.35
CA ASN A 1095 -1.97 -9.80 20.27
C ASN A 1095 -0.88 -8.86 19.73
N ARG A 1096 -0.05 -8.27 20.59
CA ARG A 1096 1.22 -7.58 20.23
C ARG A 1096 2.22 -8.58 19.63
N ARG A 1097 2.22 -8.76 18.30
CA ARG A 1097 3.06 -9.75 17.61
C ARG A 1097 3.47 -9.32 16.20
N ILE A 1098 4.48 -10.01 15.68
CA ILE A 1098 4.76 -10.11 14.24
C ILE A 1098 4.42 -11.52 13.80
N VAL A 1099 3.68 -11.65 12.69
CA VAL A 1099 3.53 -12.91 11.95
C VAL A 1099 4.30 -12.79 10.64
N VAL A 1100 5.00 -13.85 10.23
CA VAL A 1100 5.67 -13.92 8.94
C VAL A 1100 5.05 -15.06 8.14
N SER A 1101 4.56 -14.76 6.94
CA SER A 1101 3.97 -15.75 6.03
C SER A 1101 4.69 -15.76 4.68
N VAL A 1102 4.70 -16.92 4.01
CA VAL A 1102 5.35 -17.09 2.70
C VAL A 1102 4.39 -17.63 1.65
N GLN A 1103 4.49 -17.09 0.44
CA GLN A 1103 3.53 -17.28 -0.66
C GLN A 1103 4.26 -17.53 -1.99
N PRO A 1104 3.63 -18.17 -3.00
CA PRO A 1104 4.33 -18.59 -4.22
C PRO A 1104 4.46 -17.50 -5.29
N GLU A 1105 3.65 -16.44 -5.24
CA GLU A 1105 3.50 -15.43 -6.31
C GLU A 1105 3.32 -14.03 -5.68
N HIS A 1106 3.61 -12.94 -6.42
CA HIS A 1106 3.21 -11.58 -6.02
C HIS A 1106 1.69 -11.42 -6.13
N TYR A 1107 1.10 -10.70 -5.18
CA TYR A 1107 -0.25 -10.13 -5.28
C TYR A 1107 -0.26 -8.82 -6.09
#